data_AF-A0A2X4WSG3-F1
#
_entry.id   AF-A0A2X4WSG3-F1
#
_cell.length_a   1.000
_cell.length_b   1.000
_cell.length_c   1.000
_cell.angle_alpha   90.00
_cell.angle_beta   90.00
_cell.angle_gamma   90.00
#
_symmetry.space_group_name_H-M   'P 1'
#
loop_
_entity.id
_entity.type
_entity.pdbx_description
1 polymer ?
#
loop_
_entity_poly.entity_id
_entity_poly.type
_entity_poly.pdbx_seq_one_letter_code
_entity_poly.pdbx_strand_id
1 'polypeptide(L)'
;MQYSGRLGLDHDRVLMGRYAVPVVSRLLELNGGKFTDAAQRDKVLYWYVHSALWGRFSGSTESYLQQDYDAVRDSGVDGLISTLERIRGGKLEVLPHDFDGSTRGSRFYPLLYLLTRVKGARDFGSGLELRAELLGKLTSLQVHHVFPKAYLRDHYDRSQVNAIANFCFLTQATNLEIGKRAPEEYFAEVEAKNPGVLASQWIPTDPALWTVDRYPDFLAARRELLAEAAQSFLEELRSGSQSTEESLQPIAVTETEPDDPRTLQIQAMIAELHDLGFAEPEVDTEITEPASGRFLSMAEAFWSDGLQHGLGDPVILELDPDEADLPRLEELGYKVFTSVDALLGFVNNLNEAAAGVSETTETEVPPAATIDNTTELESEFGSRVRELYDRARREAGYNATQFISMVANIGPLATAKKLLAARTISDGFSELWERGRIDLTIEAVVVEPVFEPLFTDAELDVARHRLTQFGYSPSSSTRTPSHSTNTSPNSPNGNGESAESPSKKPAWNGQDWYVCLDEVNDSRNWDDARKYGFVSAGGGRWYSDTLKNLHVGDRVFVYVPKVGYVGAGTVAGSAAPADQATLEVDGMQVDFRSLDLVGPYTHEIDNPDPEEDYQEWIVPVIWERTVDRESALREAGLFANQNSACRLRDEHTLNRVTEFFGVTTVQDAPELED
;
A
#
# COMPACT_ATOMS: atom_id res chain seq x y z
N MET A 1 -13.87 27.75 23.78
CA MET A 1 -14.68 27.40 22.58
C MET A 1 -15.51 28.60 22.08
N GLN A 2 -14.90 29.75 21.79
CA GLN A 2 -15.55 30.87 21.08
C GLN A 2 -15.32 30.81 19.54
N TYR A 3 -14.71 29.74 19.04
CA TYR A 3 -14.22 29.57 17.66
C TYR A 3 -15.17 28.82 16.73
N SER A 4 -15.97 27.91 17.31
CA SER A 4 -16.77 26.92 16.59
C SER A 4 -17.68 27.58 15.55
N GLY A 5 -18.31 28.71 15.92
CA GLY A 5 -19.25 29.44 15.08
C GLY A 5 -18.68 29.96 13.75
N ARG A 6 -17.49 30.57 13.79
CA ARG A 6 -16.89 31.26 12.62
C ARG A 6 -16.24 30.30 11.64
N LEU A 7 -15.76 29.16 12.12
CA LEU A 7 -15.11 28.12 11.31
C LEU A 7 -16.00 26.92 10.98
N GLY A 8 -17.28 26.91 11.39
CA GLY A 8 -18.10 25.72 11.14
C GLY A 8 -17.70 24.50 11.98
N LEU A 9 -16.77 24.64 12.94
CA LEU A 9 -16.12 23.51 13.60
C LEU A 9 -16.99 22.95 14.71
N ASP A 10 -17.68 21.87 14.40
CA ASP A 10 -18.64 21.23 15.28
C ASP A 10 -18.44 19.70 15.34
N HIS A 11 -17.34 19.21 14.74
CA HIS A 11 -16.89 17.82 14.69
C HIS A 11 -15.36 17.76 14.82
N ASP A 12 -14.83 16.70 15.45
CA ASP A 12 -13.40 16.54 15.76
C ASP A 12 -12.55 16.11 14.55
N ARG A 13 -13.09 15.26 13.67
CA ARG A 13 -12.45 14.89 12.38
C ARG A 13 -12.22 16.04 11.41
N VAL A 14 -12.78 17.22 11.67
CA VAL A 14 -12.54 18.44 10.86
C VAL A 14 -11.77 19.50 11.63
N LEU A 15 -11.32 19.21 12.85
CA LEU A 15 -10.43 20.07 13.63
C LEU A 15 -9.01 19.92 13.09
N MET A 16 -8.68 20.73 12.10
CA MET A 16 -7.39 20.71 11.43
C MET A 16 -6.26 21.19 12.36
N GLY A 17 -5.03 20.68 12.22
CA GLY A 17 -3.83 21.24 12.87
C GLY A 17 -3.90 21.40 14.40
N ARG A 18 -4.05 20.30 15.16
CA ARG A 18 -4.17 20.30 16.63
C ARG A 18 -3.05 21.08 17.35
N TYR A 19 -1.84 21.03 16.83
CA TYR A 19 -0.68 21.75 17.38
C TYR A 19 -0.73 23.27 17.21
N ALA A 20 -1.66 23.81 16.42
CA ALA A 20 -1.94 25.23 16.41
C ALA A 20 -2.58 25.71 17.73
N VAL A 21 -3.26 24.83 18.47
CA VAL A 21 -3.97 25.19 19.72
C VAL A 21 -3.04 25.72 20.81
N PRO A 22 -1.88 25.09 21.10
CA PRO A 22 -0.87 25.66 21.99
C PRO A 22 -0.39 27.06 21.57
N VAL A 23 -0.16 27.29 20.27
CA VAL A 23 0.29 28.60 19.74
C VAL A 23 -0.79 29.67 19.96
N VAL A 24 -2.05 29.35 19.65
CA VAL A 24 -3.19 30.24 19.89
C VAL A 24 -3.36 30.50 21.39
N SER A 25 -3.17 29.49 22.23
CA SER A 25 -3.26 29.63 23.69
C SER A 25 -2.19 30.58 24.22
N ARG A 26 -0.96 30.49 23.71
CA ARG A 26 0.13 31.41 24.04
C ARG A 26 -0.16 32.85 23.60
N LEU A 27 -0.72 33.03 22.41
CA LEU A 27 -1.15 34.35 21.92
C LEU A 27 -2.22 34.96 22.84
N LEU A 28 -3.21 34.17 23.25
CA LEU A 28 -4.26 34.62 24.16
C LEU A 28 -3.69 34.98 25.53
N GLU A 29 -2.79 34.17 26.08
CA GLU A 29 -2.12 34.45 27.36
C GLU A 29 -1.43 35.81 27.33
N LEU A 30 -0.66 36.10 26.29
CA LEU A 30 0.02 37.40 26.10
C LEU A 30 -0.96 38.56 25.94
N ASN A 31 -2.18 38.30 25.46
CA ASN A 31 -3.27 39.28 25.33
C ASN A 31 -4.22 39.31 26.55
N GLY A 32 -3.85 38.70 27.67
CA GLY A 32 -4.66 38.70 28.89
C GLY A 32 -5.87 37.75 28.85
N GLY A 33 -5.76 36.66 28.11
CA GLY A 33 -6.74 35.57 28.02
C GLY A 33 -7.84 35.75 26.98
N LYS A 34 -7.74 36.75 26.08
CA LYS A 34 -8.77 37.06 25.08
C LYS A 34 -8.17 37.65 23.81
N PHE A 35 -8.94 37.66 22.72
CA PHE A 35 -8.61 38.48 21.55
C PHE A 35 -8.78 39.96 21.85
N THR A 36 -8.00 40.80 21.17
CA THR A 36 -8.11 42.25 21.26
C THR A 36 -9.41 42.74 20.61
N ASP A 37 -9.78 42.16 19.46
CA ASP A 37 -10.98 42.46 18.70
C ASP A 37 -11.33 41.31 17.72
N ALA A 38 -12.44 41.47 16.98
CA ALA A 38 -12.91 40.49 16.00
C ALA A 38 -11.96 40.34 14.80
N ALA A 39 -11.24 41.40 14.40
CA ALA A 39 -10.31 41.34 13.28
C ALA A 39 -9.05 40.53 13.65
N GLN A 40 -8.54 40.67 14.87
CA GLN A 40 -7.47 39.83 15.38
C GLN A 40 -7.91 38.37 15.45
N ARG A 41 -9.13 38.11 15.95
CA ARG A 41 -9.69 36.75 15.96
C ARG A 41 -9.71 36.16 14.55
N ASP A 42 -10.24 36.87 13.57
CA ASP A 42 -10.37 36.37 12.20
C ASP A 42 -9.00 36.15 11.53
N LYS A 43 -8.00 37.01 11.80
CA LYS A 43 -6.61 36.76 11.39
C LYS A 43 -6.00 35.51 12.02
N VAL A 44 -6.32 35.24 13.29
CA VAL A 44 -5.85 34.01 13.96
C VAL A 44 -6.49 32.79 13.33
N LEU A 45 -7.77 32.88 12.94
CA LEU A 45 -8.46 31.82 12.22
C LEU A 45 -7.88 31.62 10.81
N TYR A 46 -7.56 32.70 10.09
CA TYR A 46 -6.85 32.64 8.81
C TYR A 46 -5.50 31.91 8.94
N TRP A 47 -4.69 32.28 9.94
CA TRP A 47 -3.43 31.60 10.21
C TRP A 47 -3.64 30.13 10.56
N TYR A 48 -4.61 29.83 11.42
CA TYR A 48 -4.94 28.48 11.85
C TYR A 48 -5.29 27.58 10.65
N VAL A 49 -6.20 28.02 9.78
CA VAL A 49 -6.59 27.26 8.59
C VAL A 49 -5.38 27.04 7.68
N HIS A 50 -4.59 28.08 7.36
CA HIS A 50 -3.41 27.90 6.52
C HIS A 50 -2.31 27.05 7.16
N SER A 51 -2.13 27.10 8.49
CA SER A 51 -1.16 26.24 9.18
C SER A 51 -1.48 24.76 8.97
N ALA A 52 -2.76 24.42 8.92
CA ALA A 52 -3.21 23.06 8.67
C ALA A 52 -3.19 22.69 7.19
N LEU A 53 -3.70 23.58 6.31
CA LEU A 53 -3.68 23.37 4.85
C LEU A 53 -2.27 23.17 4.30
N TRP A 54 -1.24 23.68 4.97
CA TRP A 54 0.13 23.58 4.51
C TRP A 54 1.00 22.66 5.38
N GLY A 55 0.38 21.78 6.16
CA GLY A 55 1.10 20.74 6.91
C GLY A 55 2.14 21.30 7.88
N ARG A 56 1.92 22.46 8.49
CA ARG A 56 2.94 23.10 9.35
C ARG A 56 3.37 22.20 10.53
N PHE A 57 2.49 21.31 10.98
CA PHE A 57 2.72 20.44 12.13
C PHE A 57 2.73 18.95 11.78
N SER A 58 2.93 18.57 10.50
CA SER A 58 3.05 17.16 10.08
C SER A 58 4.48 16.60 10.22
N GLY A 59 5.46 17.42 10.62
CA GLY A 59 6.88 17.05 10.72
C GLY A 59 7.52 17.44 12.05
N SER A 60 8.65 18.17 12.01
CA SER A 60 9.43 18.65 13.18
C SER A 60 8.65 19.63 14.07
N THR A 61 7.60 19.15 14.72
CA THR A 61 6.58 19.92 15.42
C THR A 61 7.18 20.80 16.51
N GLU A 62 8.14 20.30 17.29
CA GLU A 62 8.79 21.10 18.35
C GLU A 62 9.51 22.33 17.79
N SER A 63 10.27 22.17 16.71
CA SER A 63 10.99 23.28 16.06
C SER A 63 10.03 24.34 15.53
N TYR A 64 8.91 23.93 14.93
CA TYR A 64 7.90 24.87 14.44
C TYR A 64 7.13 25.54 15.57
N LEU A 65 6.80 24.82 16.63
CA LEU A 65 6.19 25.39 17.83
C LEU A 65 7.10 26.47 18.44
N GLN A 66 8.40 26.21 18.56
CA GLN A 66 9.35 27.19 19.09
C GLN A 66 9.40 28.45 18.21
N GLN A 67 9.48 28.30 16.88
CA GLN A 67 9.44 29.43 15.95
C GLN A 67 8.14 30.23 16.07
N ASP A 68 7.01 29.53 16.19
CA ASP A 68 5.70 30.16 16.28
C ASP A 68 5.52 30.89 17.63
N TYR A 69 6.07 30.36 18.73
CA TYR A 69 6.09 31.04 20.02
C TYR A 69 6.93 32.32 19.99
N ASP A 70 8.08 32.31 19.31
CA ASP A 70 8.91 33.50 19.13
C ASP A 70 8.18 34.53 18.24
N ALA A 71 7.56 34.11 17.14
CA ALA A 71 6.78 34.99 16.26
C ALA A 71 5.58 35.63 16.98
N VAL A 72 4.86 34.84 17.79
CA VAL A 72 3.76 35.33 18.63
C VAL A 72 4.24 36.38 19.62
N ARG A 73 5.37 36.14 20.30
CA ARG A 73 5.94 37.09 21.26
C ARG A 73 6.33 38.41 20.60
N ASP A 74 6.94 38.33 19.42
CA ASP A 74 7.59 39.49 18.81
C ASP A 74 6.62 40.31 17.94
N SER A 75 5.63 39.69 17.30
CA SER A 75 4.74 40.35 16.33
C SER A 75 3.31 39.80 16.31
N GLY A 76 2.93 38.99 17.30
CA GLY A 76 1.58 38.42 17.41
C GLY A 76 1.17 37.60 16.18
N VAL A 77 -0.11 37.66 15.82
CA VAL A 77 -0.65 36.91 14.68
C VAL A 77 -0.11 37.35 13.33
N ASP A 78 0.22 38.64 13.16
CA ASP A 78 0.78 39.12 11.89
C ASP A 78 2.17 38.50 11.64
N GLY A 79 2.98 38.35 12.70
CA GLY A 79 4.26 37.63 12.62
C GLY A 79 4.12 36.15 12.25
N LEU A 80 3.11 35.49 12.79
CA LEU A 80 2.76 34.11 12.44
C LEU A 80 2.40 33.97 10.94
N ILE A 81 1.56 34.87 10.43
CA ILE A 81 1.14 34.90 9.02
C ILE A 81 2.35 35.16 8.11
N SER A 82 3.18 36.17 8.42
CA SER A 82 4.37 36.49 7.62
C SER A 82 5.39 35.35 7.60
N THR A 83 5.48 34.58 8.69
CA THR A 83 6.35 33.39 8.75
C THR A 83 5.87 32.32 7.79
N LEU A 84 4.58 32.00 7.79
CA LEU A 84 3.97 31.05 6.83
C LEU A 84 4.14 31.52 5.39
N GLU A 85 3.86 32.79 5.10
CA GLU A 85 4.01 33.37 3.76
C GLU A 85 5.45 33.23 3.24
N ARG A 86 6.44 33.55 4.07
CA ARG A 86 7.86 33.44 3.69
C ARG A 86 8.27 32.01 3.36
N ILE A 87 7.81 31.02 4.14
CA ILE A 87 8.11 29.60 3.90
C ILE A 87 7.50 29.14 2.57
N ARG A 88 6.32 29.67 2.22
CA ARG A 88 5.58 29.30 1.01
C ARG A 88 5.91 30.17 -0.21
N GLY A 89 6.96 30.99 -0.17
CA GLY A 89 7.39 31.77 -1.33
C GLY A 89 6.59 33.06 -1.57
N GLY A 90 5.83 33.54 -0.58
CA GLY A 90 5.34 34.91 -0.51
C GLY A 90 3.84 35.06 -0.28
N LYS A 91 3.00 34.21 -0.89
CA LYS A 91 1.54 34.26 -0.72
C LYS A 91 0.96 32.91 -0.34
N LEU A 92 -0.11 32.95 0.44
CA LEU A 92 -0.92 31.78 0.78
C LEU A 92 -2.18 31.84 -0.09
N GLU A 93 -2.13 31.18 -1.24
CA GLU A 93 -3.25 31.09 -2.19
C GLU A 93 -3.69 29.62 -2.27
N VAL A 94 -5.01 29.40 -2.36
CA VAL A 94 -5.59 28.08 -2.63
C VAL A 94 -5.90 27.98 -4.11
N LEU A 95 -5.34 26.97 -4.78
CA LEU A 95 -5.46 26.74 -6.22
C LEU A 95 -6.33 25.51 -6.51
N PRO A 96 -6.86 25.35 -7.74
CA PRO A 96 -7.68 24.19 -8.09
C PRO A 96 -7.01 22.84 -7.82
N HIS A 97 -5.71 22.72 -8.09
CA HIS A 97 -4.94 21.49 -7.85
C HIS A 97 -4.86 21.11 -6.36
N ASP A 98 -5.10 22.03 -5.43
CA ASP A 98 -5.07 21.71 -4.00
C ASP A 98 -6.23 20.80 -3.60
N PHE A 99 -7.28 20.74 -4.43
CA PHE A 99 -8.41 19.82 -4.31
C PHE A 99 -8.24 18.53 -5.15
N ASP A 100 -7.01 18.21 -5.59
CA ASP A 100 -6.70 16.96 -6.29
C ASP A 100 -6.71 15.74 -5.35
N GLY A 101 -6.58 15.94 -4.04
CA GLY A 101 -6.54 14.87 -3.05
C GLY A 101 -7.70 13.88 -3.16
N SER A 102 -7.39 12.61 -2.95
CA SER A 102 -8.23 11.44 -3.24
C SER A 102 -8.76 10.71 -2.00
N THR A 103 -8.54 11.27 -0.82
CA THR A 103 -8.99 10.69 0.46
C THR A 103 -9.57 11.75 1.39
N ARG A 104 -10.29 11.28 2.41
CA ARG A 104 -10.75 12.15 3.52
C ARG A 104 -9.59 12.63 4.40
N GLY A 105 -8.43 12.00 4.25
CA GLY A 105 -7.16 12.37 4.87
C GLY A 105 -6.46 13.58 4.29
N SER A 106 -6.81 13.92 3.04
CA SER A 106 -6.25 15.10 2.40
C SER A 106 -6.53 16.36 3.21
N ARG A 107 -5.51 17.20 3.35
CA ARG A 107 -5.59 18.46 4.09
C ARG A 107 -6.67 19.42 3.58
N PHE A 108 -7.18 19.23 2.36
CA PHE A 108 -8.27 20.04 1.79
C PHE A 108 -9.68 19.48 2.03
N TYR A 109 -9.84 18.24 2.50
CA TYR A 109 -11.15 17.68 2.83
C TYR A 109 -11.85 18.44 3.98
N PRO A 110 -11.19 18.77 5.11
CA PRO A 110 -11.86 19.55 6.14
C PRO A 110 -12.18 20.98 5.70
N LEU A 111 -11.47 21.53 4.71
CA LEU A 111 -11.83 22.81 4.10
C LEU A 111 -13.14 22.71 3.32
N LEU A 112 -13.39 21.62 2.59
CA LEU A 112 -14.68 21.36 1.96
C LEU A 112 -15.82 21.32 2.99
N TYR A 113 -15.61 20.63 4.12
CA TYR A 113 -16.57 20.63 5.22
C TYR A 113 -16.81 22.02 5.78
N LEU A 114 -15.72 22.74 6.08
CA LEU A 114 -15.77 24.10 6.60
C LEU A 114 -16.60 25.00 5.66
N LEU A 115 -16.29 24.98 4.36
CA LEU A 115 -17.00 25.75 3.34
C LEU A 115 -18.50 25.42 3.34
N THR A 116 -18.84 24.14 3.37
CA THR A 116 -20.22 23.66 3.45
C THR A 116 -20.98 24.32 4.61
N ARG A 117 -20.34 24.41 5.78
CA ARG A 117 -20.94 24.99 6.98
C ARG A 117 -21.02 26.52 6.93
N VAL A 118 -19.99 27.19 6.44
CA VAL A 118 -19.89 28.66 6.54
C VAL A 118 -20.49 29.40 5.34
N LYS A 119 -20.53 28.80 4.14
CA LYS A 119 -21.08 29.42 2.93
C LYS A 119 -22.53 29.04 2.62
N GLY A 120 -23.20 28.32 3.51
CA GLY A 120 -24.64 28.04 3.41
C GLY A 120 -24.98 27.00 2.34
N ALA A 121 -24.17 25.95 2.23
CA ALA A 121 -24.48 24.81 1.37
C ALA A 121 -25.83 24.20 1.75
N ARG A 122 -26.59 23.74 0.75
CA ARG A 122 -27.96 23.25 0.94
C ARG A 122 -28.10 21.76 0.61
N ASP A 123 -28.92 21.06 1.38
CA ASP A 123 -29.28 19.66 1.17
C ASP A 123 -30.09 19.48 -0.12
N PHE A 124 -29.75 18.51 -0.97
CA PHE A 124 -30.42 18.30 -2.26
C PHE A 124 -31.90 17.96 -2.15
N GLY A 125 -32.28 17.19 -1.12
CA GLY A 125 -33.64 16.71 -0.93
C GLY A 125 -34.56 17.80 -0.37
N SER A 126 -34.13 18.43 0.72
CA SER A 126 -34.93 19.40 1.48
C SER A 126 -34.72 20.86 1.08
N GLY A 127 -33.61 21.19 0.42
CA GLY A 127 -33.24 22.57 0.08
C GLY A 127 -32.83 23.43 1.28
N LEU A 128 -32.80 22.87 2.49
CA LEU A 128 -32.41 23.56 3.71
C LEU A 128 -30.89 23.74 3.78
N GLU A 129 -30.45 24.86 4.34
CA GLU A 129 -29.03 25.06 4.65
C GLU A 129 -28.54 23.98 5.62
N LEU A 130 -27.36 23.44 5.34
CA LEU A 130 -26.67 22.45 6.17
C LEU A 130 -26.04 23.09 7.41
N ARG A 131 -26.75 24.04 8.01
CA ARG A 131 -26.41 24.75 9.26
C ARG A 131 -27.26 24.23 10.41
N ALA A 132 -26.64 24.13 11.58
CA ALA A 132 -27.11 23.34 12.73
C ALA A 132 -28.51 23.69 13.29
N GLU A 133 -29.02 24.90 13.06
CA GLU A 133 -30.29 25.32 13.68
C GLU A 133 -31.52 24.65 13.05
N LEU A 134 -31.44 24.23 11.79
CA LEU A 134 -32.59 23.74 11.02
C LEU A 134 -32.67 22.21 10.90
N LEU A 135 -31.63 21.51 11.30
CA LEU A 135 -31.45 20.08 11.01
C LEU A 135 -32.07 19.18 12.10
N GLY A 136 -32.20 19.65 13.34
CA GLY A 136 -32.82 18.87 14.42
C GLY A 136 -31.95 17.69 14.89
N LYS A 137 -32.27 17.12 16.06
CA LYS A 137 -31.42 16.15 16.78
C LYS A 137 -31.22 14.79 16.08
N LEU A 138 -31.79 14.58 14.89
CA LEU A 138 -31.83 13.28 14.20
C LEU A 138 -31.21 13.28 12.81
N THR A 139 -30.71 14.41 12.30
CA THR A 139 -30.08 14.47 10.98
C THR A 139 -28.56 14.54 11.13
N SER A 140 -27.90 13.38 11.05
CA SER A 140 -26.46 13.37 10.81
C SER A 140 -26.17 13.77 9.36
N LEU A 141 -25.06 14.50 9.16
CA LEU A 141 -24.51 14.73 7.84
C LEU A 141 -23.80 13.46 7.36
N GLN A 142 -23.96 13.15 6.08
CA GLN A 142 -23.26 12.08 5.40
C GLN A 142 -22.46 12.64 4.23
N VAL A 143 -21.25 12.11 4.04
CA VAL A 143 -20.47 12.34 2.84
C VAL A 143 -21.13 11.58 1.69
N HIS A 144 -21.46 12.28 0.62
CA HIS A 144 -22.03 11.71 -0.58
C HIS A 144 -21.04 11.84 -1.74
N HIS A 145 -20.75 10.73 -2.41
CA HIS A 145 -20.07 10.73 -3.70
C HIS A 145 -21.04 11.25 -4.76
N VAL A 146 -20.79 12.46 -5.26
CA VAL A 146 -21.62 13.14 -6.24
C VAL A 146 -21.87 12.24 -7.45
N PHE A 147 -20.80 11.67 -8.02
CA PHE A 147 -20.86 10.51 -8.89
C PHE A 147 -20.70 9.25 -8.02
N PRO A 148 -21.74 8.41 -7.89
CA PRO A 148 -21.68 7.24 -7.01
C PRO A 148 -20.52 6.31 -7.37
N LYS A 149 -19.84 5.74 -6.38
CA LYS A 149 -18.71 4.81 -6.61
C LYS A 149 -19.06 3.70 -7.61
N ALA A 150 -20.23 3.08 -7.45
CA ALA A 150 -20.69 2.00 -8.33
C ALA A 150 -20.84 2.42 -9.81
N TYR A 151 -21.03 3.72 -10.07
CA TYR A 151 -21.13 4.28 -11.41
C TYR A 151 -19.76 4.60 -12.03
N LEU A 152 -18.71 4.78 -11.21
CA LEU A 152 -17.36 5.13 -11.65
C LEU A 152 -16.38 3.95 -11.71
N ARG A 153 -16.59 2.91 -10.89
CA ARG A 153 -15.61 1.81 -10.68
C ARG A 153 -15.14 1.12 -11.96
N ASP A 154 -15.99 1.02 -12.98
CA ASP A 154 -15.63 0.36 -14.25
C ASP A 154 -14.91 1.30 -15.25
N HIS A 155 -14.79 2.58 -14.91
CA HIS A 155 -14.34 3.64 -15.84
C HIS A 155 -13.11 4.41 -15.35
N TYR A 156 -12.93 4.53 -14.03
CA TYR A 156 -11.93 5.39 -13.41
C TYR A 156 -11.24 4.68 -12.25
N ASP A 157 -9.99 5.07 -12.01
CA ASP A 157 -9.21 4.55 -10.89
C ASP A 157 -9.75 5.01 -9.53
N ARG A 158 -9.29 4.36 -8.46
CA ARG A 158 -9.76 4.58 -7.09
C ARG A 158 -9.51 6.01 -6.62
N SER A 159 -8.38 6.60 -6.97
CA SER A 159 -8.02 7.95 -6.51
C SER A 159 -8.91 9.00 -7.18
N GLN A 160 -9.27 8.80 -8.45
CA GLN A 160 -10.28 9.58 -9.14
C GLN A 160 -11.69 9.37 -8.56
N VAL A 161 -12.11 8.14 -8.26
CA VAL A 161 -13.42 7.85 -7.67
C VAL A 161 -13.58 8.53 -6.30
N ASN A 162 -12.52 8.55 -5.50
CA ASN A 162 -12.51 9.14 -4.15
C ASN A 162 -11.97 10.57 -4.10
N ALA A 163 -11.86 11.26 -5.23
CA ALA A 163 -11.46 12.66 -5.28
C ALA A 163 -12.31 13.53 -4.33
N ILE A 164 -11.69 14.47 -3.59
CA ILE A 164 -12.41 15.43 -2.75
C ILE A 164 -13.45 16.20 -3.57
N ALA A 165 -13.10 16.55 -4.81
CA ALA A 165 -14.01 17.21 -5.74
C ALA A 165 -15.18 16.32 -6.20
N ASN A 166 -15.24 15.04 -5.83
CA ASN A 166 -16.40 14.16 -5.96
C ASN A 166 -17.24 14.08 -4.67
N PHE A 167 -16.86 14.75 -3.58
CA PHE A 167 -17.62 14.70 -2.32
C PHE A 167 -18.53 15.90 -2.15
N CYS A 168 -19.72 15.68 -1.60
CA CYS A 168 -20.58 16.71 -1.07
C CYS A 168 -21.20 16.23 0.26
N PHE A 169 -21.92 17.09 0.96
CA PHE A 169 -22.57 16.72 2.22
C PHE A 169 -24.08 16.77 2.06
N LEU A 170 -24.74 15.71 2.53
CA LEU A 170 -26.20 15.59 2.51
C LEU A 170 -26.70 15.09 3.86
N THR A 171 -27.98 15.27 4.13
CA THR A 171 -28.62 14.55 5.23
C THR A 171 -28.71 13.06 4.92
N GLN A 172 -28.72 12.20 5.94
CA GLN A 172 -28.89 10.75 5.75
C GLN A 172 -30.13 10.41 4.91
N ALA A 173 -31.26 11.09 5.13
CA ALA A 173 -32.49 10.85 4.37
C ALA A 173 -32.31 11.12 2.86
N THR A 174 -31.69 12.25 2.51
CA THR A 174 -31.42 12.62 1.12
C THR A 174 -30.38 11.69 0.48
N ASN A 175 -29.33 11.32 1.22
CA ASN A 175 -28.32 10.38 0.72
C ASN A 175 -28.94 9.01 0.37
N LEU A 176 -29.85 8.51 1.21
CA LEU A 176 -30.61 7.27 0.94
C LEU A 176 -31.60 7.42 -0.23
N GLU A 177 -32.25 8.58 -0.38
CA GLU A 177 -33.19 8.85 -1.48
C GLU A 177 -32.48 8.87 -2.84
N ILE A 178 -31.29 9.47 -2.92
CA ILE A 178 -30.48 9.50 -4.16
C ILE A 178 -29.87 8.13 -4.44
N GLY A 179 -29.30 7.48 -3.42
CA GLY A 179 -28.71 6.15 -3.54
C GLY A 179 -27.57 6.10 -4.56
N LYS A 180 -27.67 5.19 -5.54
CA LYS A 180 -26.64 4.92 -6.55
C LYS A 180 -26.96 5.50 -7.93
N ARG A 181 -27.88 6.46 -8.02
CA ARG A 181 -28.34 7.06 -9.28
C ARG A 181 -27.27 7.90 -9.95
N ALA A 182 -27.22 7.88 -11.29
CA ALA A 182 -26.27 8.69 -12.04
C ALA A 182 -26.59 10.20 -11.90
N PRO A 183 -25.58 11.08 -11.84
CA PRO A 183 -25.81 12.53 -11.71
C PRO A 183 -26.71 13.12 -12.79
N GLU A 184 -26.56 12.68 -14.03
CA GLU A 184 -27.43 13.06 -15.14
C GLU A 184 -28.93 12.76 -14.92
N GLU A 185 -29.26 11.78 -14.07
CA GLU A 185 -30.64 11.45 -13.72
C GLU A 185 -31.18 12.33 -12.59
N TYR A 186 -30.42 12.51 -11.51
CA TYR A 186 -30.95 13.15 -10.29
C TYR A 186 -30.65 14.65 -10.21
N PHE A 187 -29.62 15.17 -10.89
CA PHE A 187 -29.28 16.61 -10.84
C PHE A 187 -30.40 17.50 -11.37
N ALA A 188 -30.99 17.14 -12.51
CA ALA A 188 -32.10 17.89 -13.08
C ALA A 188 -33.32 17.91 -12.14
N GLU A 189 -33.58 16.80 -11.43
CA GLU A 189 -34.68 16.68 -10.48
C GLU A 189 -34.46 17.54 -9.23
N VAL A 190 -33.28 17.45 -8.60
CA VAL A 190 -32.99 18.21 -7.37
C VAL A 190 -32.89 19.70 -7.64
N GLU A 191 -32.34 20.11 -8.79
CA GLU A 191 -32.26 21.52 -9.18
C GLU A 191 -33.64 22.09 -9.54
N ALA A 192 -34.53 21.29 -10.17
CA ALA A 192 -35.91 21.70 -10.42
C ALA A 192 -36.74 21.79 -9.12
N LYS A 193 -36.51 20.86 -8.18
CA LYS A 193 -37.19 20.84 -6.87
C LYS A 193 -36.71 21.99 -5.98
N ASN A 194 -35.41 22.25 -5.96
CA ASN A 194 -34.74 23.22 -5.10
C ASN A 194 -33.75 24.06 -5.93
N PRO A 195 -34.18 25.15 -6.58
CA PRO A 195 -33.31 25.95 -7.44
C PRO A 195 -32.04 26.49 -6.75
N GLY A 196 -30.91 26.34 -7.43
CA GLY A 196 -29.57 26.72 -6.99
C GLY A 196 -28.94 25.77 -5.98
N VAL A 197 -29.52 24.59 -5.73
CA VAL A 197 -28.99 23.66 -4.72
C VAL A 197 -27.65 23.07 -5.16
N LEU A 198 -27.48 22.80 -6.45
CA LEU A 198 -26.21 22.34 -7.02
C LEU A 198 -25.13 23.41 -6.85
N ALA A 199 -25.43 24.65 -7.25
CA ALA A 199 -24.51 25.79 -7.12
C ALA A 199 -24.12 26.06 -5.65
N SER A 200 -25.03 25.83 -4.70
CA SER A 200 -24.74 25.99 -3.26
C SER A 200 -23.70 25.02 -2.72
N GLN A 201 -23.42 23.92 -3.43
CA GLN A 201 -22.39 22.94 -3.10
C GLN A 201 -21.24 22.92 -4.13
N TRP A 202 -21.10 24.01 -4.89
CA TRP A 202 -20.07 24.20 -5.93
C TRP A 202 -20.09 23.10 -6.99
N ILE A 203 -21.28 22.61 -7.34
CA ILE A 203 -21.44 21.64 -8.43
C ILE A 203 -21.59 22.41 -9.75
N PRO A 204 -20.76 22.11 -10.77
CA PRO A 204 -20.92 22.66 -12.12
C PRO A 204 -22.33 22.42 -12.67
N THR A 205 -23.00 23.50 -13.08
CA THR A 205 -24.39 23.45 -13.55
C THR A 205 -24.54 23.18 -15.04
N ASP A 206 -23.44 22.98 -15.77
CA ASP A 206 -23.46 22.60 -17.19
C ASP A 206 -23.83 21.11 -17.32
N PRO A 207 -25.00 20.76 -17.91
CA PRO A 207 -25.40 19.37 -18.06
C PRO A 207 -24.44 18.53 -18.91
N ALA A 208 -23.61 19.15 -19.76
CA ALA A 208 -22.61 18.43 -20.54
C ALA A 208 -21.48 17.82 -19.69
N LEU A 209 -21.39 18.19 -18.40
CA LEU A 209 -20.42 17.66 -17.45
C LEU A 209 -21.00 16.54 -16.55
N TRP A 210 -22.29 16.23 -16.65
CA TRP A 210 -22.95 15.30 -15.71
C TRP A 210 -22.86 13.82 -16.09
N THR A 211 -22.28 13.53 -17.25
CA THR A 211 -22.12 12.18 -17.81
C THR A 211 -20.82 11.53 -17.35
N VAL A 212 -20.80 10.20 -17.21
CA VAL A 212 -19.61 9.44 -16.81
C VAL A 212 -18.37 9.80 -17.65
N ASP A 213 -18.48 9.85 -18.98
CA ASP A 213 -17.35 10.11 -19.89
C ASP A 213 -16.69 11.50 -19.71
N ARG A 214 -17.40 12.44 -19.08
CA ARG A 214 -16.95 13.82 -18.82
C ARG A 214 -16.58 14.04 -17.35
N TYR A 215 -16.47 12.96 -16.57
CA TYR A 215 -16.14 13.02 -15.15
C TYR A 215 -14.81 13.76 -14.84
N PRO A 216 -13.71 13.60 -15.59
CA PRO A 216 -12.50 14.38 -15.36
C PRO A 216 -12.72 15.90 -15.54
N ASP A 217 -13.52 16.30 -16.54
CA ASP A 217 -13.85 17.70 -16.78
C ASP A 217 -14.78 18.25 -15.68
N PHE A 218 -15.70 17.42 -15.18
CA PHE A 218 -16.52 17.75 -14.02
C PHE A 218 -15.66 18.03 -12.79
N LEU A 219 -14.70 17.15 -12.48
CA LEU A 219 -13.79 17.34 -11.36
C LEU A 219 -13.00 18.64 -11.52
N ALA A 220 -12.43 18.90 -12.71
CA ALA A 220 -11.67 20.12 -12.98
C ALA A 220 -12.52 21.39 -12.75
N ALA A 221 -13.72 21.45 -13.34
CA ALA A 221 -14.63 22.59 -13.17
C ALA A 221 -15.05 22.77 -11.70
N ARG A 222 -15.29 21.67 -10.98
CA ARG A 222 -15.64 21.71 -9.55
C ARG A 222 -14.48 22.20 -8.69
N ARG A 223 -13.25 21.79 -8.97
CA ARG A 223 -12.04 22.26 -8.27
C ARG A 223 -11.84 23.77 -8.40
N GLU A 224 -12.11 24.33 -9.58
CA GLU A 224 -12.08 25.79 -9.78
C GLU A 224 -13.09 26.51 -8.86
N LEU A 225 -14.34 26.04 -8.84
CA LEU A 225 -15.39 26.62 -7.98
C LEU A 225 -15.06 26.51 -6.49
N LEU A 226 -14.50 25.38 -6.06
CA LEU A 226 -14.09 25.15 -4.67
C LEU A 226 -12.90 26.04 -4.27
N ALA A 227 -11.90 26.18 -5.16
CA ALA A 227 -10.75 27.05 -4.92
C ALA A 227 -11.16 28.52 -4.83
N GLU A 228 -12.05 29.00 -5.69
CA GLU A 228 -12.58 30.37 -5.63
C GLU A 228 -13.32 30.61 -4.30
N ALA A 229 -14.17 29.66 -3.88
CA ALA A 229 -14.91 29.77 -2.62
C ALA A 229 -13.99 29.74 -1.38
N ALA A 230 -12.98 28.87 -1.39
CA ALA A 230 -11.93 28.81 -0.37
C ALA A 230 -11.18 30.12 -0.27
N GLN A 231 -10.68 30.64 -1.39
CA GLN A 231 -9.92 31.88 -1.45
C GLN A 231 -10.75 33.07 -0.96
N SER A 232 -12.00 33.19 -1.42
CA SER A 232 -12.94 34.21 -0.94
C SER A 232 -13.13 34.16 0.57
N PHE A 233 -13.33 32.97 1.14
CA PHE A 233 -13.49 32.81 2.60
C PHE A 233 -12.22 33.19 3.37
N LEU A 234 -11.05 32.78 2.90
CA LEU A 234 -9.78 33.08 3.55
C LEU A 234 -9.44 34.58 3.49
N GLU A 235 -9.77 35.26 2.39
CA GLU A 235 -9.63 36.72 2.28
C GLU A 235 -10.57 37.49 3.23
N GLU A 236 -11.79 36.98 3.42
CA GLU A 236 -12.71 37.52 4.44
C GLU A 236 -12.10 37.41 5.85
N LEU A 237 -11.50 36.26 6.20
CA LEU A 237 -10.82 36.07 7.49
C LEU A 237 -9.59 36.97 7.62
N ARG A 238 -8.75 37.08 6.58
CA ARG A 238 -7.54 37.91 6.59
C ARG A 238 -7.86 39.39 6.80
N SER A 239 -8.93 39.86 6.18
CA SER A 239 -9.36 41.26 6.25
C SER A 239 -10.15 41.59 7.53
N GLY A 240 -10.74 40.58 8.19
CA GLY A 240 -11.59 40.76 9.36
C GLY A 240 -12.90 41.49 9.03
N SER A 241 -13.37 41.38 7.79
CA SER A 241 -14.45 42.22 7.24
C SER A 241 -15.87 41.83 7.68
N GLN A 242 -16.05 40.72 8.41
CA GLN A 242 -17.36 40.22 8.81
C GLN A 242 -17.48 40.09 10.33
N SER A 243 -18.54 40.69 10.88
CA SER A 243 -18.94 40.57 12.26
C SER A 243 -20.07 39.55 12.40
N THR A 244 -19.76 38.26 12.49
CA THR A 244 -20.77 37.26 12.85
C THR A 244 -20.43 36.61 14.19
N GLU A 245 -21.35 36.76 15.14
CA GLU A 245 -21.34 36.19 16.50
C GLU A 245 -22.30 34.98 16.62
N GLU A 246 -22.61 34.29 15.52
CA GLU A 246 -23.53 33.15 15.59
C GLU A 246 -22.80 31.92 16.17
N SER A 247 -23.37 31.36 17.24
CA SER A 247 -22.85 30.15 17.88
C SER A 247 -23.34 28.90 17.15
N LEU A 248 -22.42 28.06 16.67
CA LEU A 248 -22.77 26.77 16.09
C LEU A 248 -22.92 25.69 17.16
N GLN A 249 -23.87 24.77 16.94
CA GLN A 249 -24.07 23.58 17.76
C GLN A 249 -23.31 22.38 17.17
N PRO A 250 -22.70 21.50 17.99
CA PRO A 250 -22.11 20.22 17.57
C PRO A 250 -23.06 19.36 16.72
N ILE A 251 -22.57 18.82 15.59
CA ILE A 251 -23.27 17.82 14.78
C ILE A 251 -22.39 16.57 14.65
N ALA A 252 -22.99 15.40 14.80
CA ALA A 252 -22.35 14.13 14.47
C ALA A 252 -22.32 13.95 12.95
N VAL A 253 -21.12 13.84 12.38
CA VAL A 253 -20.94 13.38 11.00
C VAL A 253 -20.83 11.87 11.10
N THR A 254 -21.81 11.16 10.56
CA THR A 254 -21.81 9.70 10.56
C THR A 254 -21.27 9.21 9.25
N GLU A 255 -20.34 8.25 9.31
CA GLU A 255 -19.91 7.53 8.13
C GLU A 255 -21.07 6.69 7.58
N THR A 256 -21.15 6.62 6.25
CA THR A 256 -21.80 5.47 5.60
C THR A 256 -20.98 4.23 5.90
N GLU A 257 -21.65 3.09 6.11
CA GLU A 257 -20.94 1.81 6.34
C GLU A 257 -19.86 1.58 5.27
N PRO A 258 -18.70 1.02 5.65
CA PRO A 258 -17.62 0.76 4.70
C PRO A 258 -18.13 -0.13 3.56
N ASP A 259 -18.08 0.39 2.34
CA ASP A 259 -18.49 -0.31 1.11
C ASP A 259 -17.29 -0.79 0.28
N ASP A 260 -16.09 -0.74 0.88
CA ASP A 260 -14.78 -1.07 0.30
C ASP A 260 -14.05 -2.10 1.20
N PRO A 261 -13.65 -3.27 0.67
CA PRO A 261 -12.86 -4.28 1.38
C PRO A 261 -11.58 -3.73 1.99
N ARG A 262 -10.88 -2.78 1.34
CA ARG A 262 -9.63 -2.20 1.86
C ARG A 262 -9.86 -1.50 3.19
N THR A 263 -10.95 -0.75 3.33
CA THR A 263 -11.28 -0.06 4.60
C THR A 263 -11.51 -1.06 5.74
N LEU A 264 -12.21 -2.16 5.48
CA LEU A 264 -12.42 -3.20 6.49
C LEU A 264 -11.12 -3.93 6.82
N GLN A 265 -10.27 -4.17 5.83
CA GLN A 265 -8.97 -4.78 6.00
C GLN A 265 -8.07 -3.95 6.91
N ILE A 266 -8.01 -2.63 6.69
CA ILE A 266 -7.26 -1.69 7.55
C ILE A 266 -7.84 -1.69 8.98
N GLN A 267 -9.16 -1.62 9.13
CA GLN A 267 -9.82 -1.64 10.45
C GLN A 267 -9.52 -2.94 11.22
N ALA A 268 -9.59 -4.08 10.54
CA ALA A 268 -9.27 -5.38 11.13
C ALA A 268 -7.79 -5.50 11.50
N MET A 269 -6.88 -4.99 10.65
CA MET A 269 -5.45 -4.93 10.94
C MET A 269 -5.17 -4.07 12.18
N ILE A 270 -5.77 -2.88 12.28
CA ILE A 270 -5.60 -2.00 13.44
C ILE A 270 -6.08 -2.69 14.72
N ALA A 271 -7.24 -3.36 14.66
CA ALA A 271 -7.76 -4.11 15.80
C ALA A 271 -6.82 -5.26 16.21
N GLU A 272 -6.23 -5.97 15.24
CA GLU A 272 -5.26 -7.03 15.50
C GLU A 272 -3.98 -6.50 16.14
N LEU A 273 -3.41 -5.41 15.61
CA LEU A 273 -2.23 -4.77 16.17
C LEU A 273 -2.49 -4.22 17.58
N HIS A 274 -3.67 -3.65 17.82
CA HIS A 274 -4.10 -3.21 19.15
C HIS A 274 -4.22 -4.40 20.12
N ASP A 275 -4.83 -5.52 19.71
CA ASP A 275 -4.91 -6.75 20.52
C ASP A 275 -3.52 -7.31 20.88
N LEU A 276 -2.53 -7.11 20.00
CA LEU A 276 -1.12 -7.45 20.22
C LEU A 276 -0.34 -6.40 21.05
N GLY A 277 -0.96 -5.28 21.42
CA GLY A 277 -0.39 -4.25 22.27
C GLY A 277 0.43 -3.17 21.55
N PHE A 278 0.31 -3.06 20.23
CA PHE A 278 0.93 -1.97 19.45
C PHE A 278 0.14 -0.66 19.56
N ALA A 279 0.80 0.44 19.21
CA ALA A 279 0.18 1.77 19.19
C ALA A 279 -0.91 1.87 18.12
N GLU A 280 -1.91 2.72 18.35
CA GLU A 280 -2.93 3.04 17.34
C GLU A 280 -2.35 3.99 16.27
N PRO A 281 -2.58 3.75 14.96
CA PRO A 281 -2.15 4.66 13.92
C PRO A 281 -3.06 5.86 13.75
N GLU A 282 -2.53 6.90 13.12
CA GLU A 282 -3.31 7.90 12.39
C GLU A 282 -3.71 7.30 11.03
N VAL A 283 -5.01 7.31 10.70
CA VAL A 283 -5.52 6.74 9.42
C VAL A 283 -5.84 7.83 8.41
N ASP A 284 -5.73 7.50 7.13
CA ASP A 284 -5.89 8.45 6.02
C ASP A 284 -5.05 9.72 6.29
N THR A 285 -3.73 9.60 6.34
CA THR A 285 -2.84 10.71 6.73
C THR A 285 -1.94 11.14 5.58
N GLU A 286 -2.03 12.41 5.20
CA GLU A 286 -1.13 13.00 4.22
C GLU A 286 0.29 13.15 4.79
N ILE A 287 1.26 12.47 4.19
CA ILE A 287 2.67 12.56 4.54
C ILE A 287 3.35 13.59 3.65
N THR A 288 4.00 14.57 4.27
CA THR A 288 4.67 15.67 3.58
C THR A 288 6.12 15.81 4.00
N GLU A 289 6.97 16.26 3.09
CA GLU A 289 8.35 16.58 3.41
C GLU A 289 8.41 17.72 4.44
N PRO A 290 9.04 17.53 5.62
CA PRO A 290 9.00 18.50 6.70
C PRO A 290 9.48 19.90 6.28
N ALA A 291 10.54 19.99 5.48
CA ALA A 291 11.15 21.26 5.12
C ALA A 291 10.31 22.10 4.14
N SER A 292 9.66 21.46 3.17
CA SER A 292 8.99 22.13 2.05
C SER A 292 7.46 22.08 2.10
N GLY A 293 6.90 21.15 2.89
CA GLY A 293 5.48 20.82 2.86
C GLY A 293 5.04 20.18 1.53
N ARG A 294 6.00 19.65 0.75
CA ARG A 294 5.73 18.89 -0.48
C ARG A 294 5.06 17.57 -0.12
N PHE A 295 3.99 17.23 -0.82
CA PHE A 295 3.33 15.93 -0.72
C PHE A 295 4.30 14.79 -1.05
N LEU A 296 4.29 13.73 -0.23
CA LEU A 296 5.08 12.51 -0.43
C LEU A 296 4.19 11.29 -0.61
N SER A 297 3.12 11.15 0.16
CA SER A 297 2.27 9.94 0.17
C SER A 297 0.96 10.21 0.92
N MET A 298 -0.05 9.38 0.67
CA MET A 298 -1.28 9.34 1.44
C MET A 298 -1.33 8.03 2.21
N ALA A 299 -0.83 8.03 3.44
CA ALA A 299 -0.76 6.82 4.25
C ALA A 299 -2.16 6.35 4.68
N GLU A 300 -2.52 5.10 4.39
CA GLU A 300 -3.72 4.47 4.96
C GLU A 300 -3.63 4.35 6.48
N ALA A 301 -2.43 4.09 6.99
CA ALA A 301 -2.12 4.07 8.41
C ALA A 301 -0.70 4.57 8.67
N PHE A 302 -0.54 5.46 9.64
CA PHE A 302 0.73 6.08 9.99
C PHE A 302 0.98 6.03 11.50
N TRP A 303 2.13 5.45 11.87
CA TRP A 303 2.66 5.43 13.23
C TRP A 303 3.86 6.37 13.30
N SER A 304 3.61 7.63 13.67
CA SER A 304 4.62 8.68 13.73
C SER A 304 5.78 8.40 14.70
N ASP A 305 5.52 7.66 15.79
CA ASP A 305 6.51 7.25 16.79
C ASP A 305 6.94 5.77 16.68
N GLY A 306 6.64 5.13 15.55
CA GLY A 306 6.81 3.69 15.34
C GLY A 306 5.67 2.85 15.94
N LEU A 307 5.66 1.55 15.62
CA LEU A 307 4.59 0.61 16.06
C LEU A 307 4.51 0.47 17.58
N GLN A 308 5.63 0.68 18.28
CA GLN A 308 5.68 0.80 19.74
C GLN A 308 6.24 2.18 20.06
N HIS A 309 5.52 2.97 20.88
CA HIS A 309 5.92 4.34 21.16
C HIS A 309 7.39 4.46 21.61
N GLY A 310 8.18 5.19 20.82
CA GLY A 310 9.59 5.47 21.12
C GLY A 310 10.55 4.30 20.84
N LEU A 311 10.08 3.24 20.18
CA LEU A 311 10.87 2.08 19.77
C LEU A 311 10.69 1.82 18.27
N GLY A 312 11.79 1.98 17.53
CA GLY A 312 11.84 1.77 16.08
C GLY A 312 11.60 3.03 15.27
N ASP A 313 11.58 2.86 13.96
CA ASP A 313 11.38 3.94 12.99
C ASP A 313 9.87 4.21 12.79
N PRO A 314 9.46 5.44 12.41
CA PRO A 314 8.09 5.74 12.04
C PRO A 314 7.61 4.81 10.92
N VAL A 315 6.40 4.27 11.05
CA VAL A 315 5.86 3.26 10.10
C VAL A 315 4.73 3.84 9.27
N ILE A 316 4.77 3.60 7.96
CA ILE A 316 3.73 3.98 7.00
C ILE A 316 3.18 2.73 6.33
N LEU A 317 1.86 2.60 6.27
CA LEU A 317 1.15 1.74 5.33
C LEU A 317 0.69 2.59 4.15
N GLU A 318 1.14 2.25 2.94
CA GLU A 318 0.82 2.93 1.67
C GLU A 318 0.39 1.89 0.63
N LEU A 319 -0.91 1.69 0.46
CA LEU A 319 -1.48 0.65 -0.39
C LEU A 319 -1.48 1.03 -1.88
N ASP A 320 -1.21 2.28 -2.23
CA ASP A 320 -1.14 2.78 -3.61
C ASP A 320 0.30 3.30 -3.91
N PRO A 321 1.32 2.40 -3.97
CA PRO A 321 2.74 2.78 -4.02
C PRO A 321 3.14 3.60 -5.25
N ASP A 322 2.38 3.51 -6.35
CA ASP A 322 2.61 4.31 -7.56
C ASP A 322 2.24 5.80 -7.36
N GLU A 323 1.41 6.12 -6.37
CA GLU A 323 1.05 7.49 -6.00
C GLU A 323 2.00 8.09 -4.93
N ALA A 324 2.97 7.31 -4.46
CA ALA A 324 3.88 7.68 -3.37
C ALA A 324 5.35 7.86 -3.80
N ASP A 325 6.03 8.82 -3.20
CA ASP A 325 7.47 9.04 -3.31
C ASP A 325 8.23 8.14 -2.32
N LEU A 326 8.13 6.83 -2.52
CA LEU A 326 8.75 5.82 -1.64
C LEU A 326 10.24 6.05 -1.38
N PRO A 327 11.09 6.37 -2.38
CA PRO A 327 12.51 6.62 -2.14
C PRO A 327 12.72 7.79 -1.18
N ARG A 328 11.91 8.85 -1.30
CA ARG A 328 12.04 10.00 -0.40
C ARG A 328 11.56 9.68 1.01
N LEU A 329 10.52 8.87 1.17
CA LEU A 329 10.07 8.40 2.48
C LEU A 329 11.16 7.58 3.18
N GLU A 330 11.78 6.64 2.47
CA GLU A 330 12.89 5.85 3.02
C GLU A 330 14.10 6.73 3.40
N GLU A 331 14.48 7.70 2.55
CA GLU A 331 15.55 8.67 2.86
C GLU A 331 15.27 9.50 4.11
N LEU A 332 14.00 9.77 4.41
CA LEU A 332 13.56 10.49 5.61
C LEU A 332 13.46 9.59 6.84
N GLY A 333 13.76 8.29 6.71
CA GLY A 333 13.76 7.31 7.80
C GLY A 333 12.39 6.70 8.09
N TYR A 334 11.42 6.82 7.17
CA TYR A 334 10.14 6.11 7.31
C TYR A 334 10.30 4.65 6.88
N LYS A 335 9.71 3.74 7.66
CA LYS A 335 9.56 2.34 7.28
C LYS A 335 8.22 2.14 6.57
N VAL A 336 8.26 1.93 5.27
CA VAL A 336 7.06 1.85 4.43
C VAL A 336 6.68 0.40 4.15
N PHE A 337 5.40 0.08 4.30
CA PHE A 337 4.77 -1.18 3.91
C PHE A 337 3.72 -0.89 2.85
N THR A 338 3.72 -1.68 1.79
CA THR A 338 2.81 -1.47 0.66
C THR A 338 1.65 -2.45 0.61
N SER A 339 1.45 -3.21 1.69
CA SER A 339 0.38 -4.20 1.83
C SER A 339 0.13 -4.48 3.31
N VAL A 340 -1.13 -4.79 3.67
CA VAL A 340 -1.50 -5.13 5.05
C VAL A 340 -0.83 -6.45 5.47
N ASP A 341 -0.77 -7.42 4.56
CA ASP A 341 -0.15 -8.71 4.83
C ASP A 341 1.37 -8.56 5.10
N ALA A 342 2.05 -7.64 4.40
CA ALA A 342 3.47 -7.34 4.62
C ALA A 342 3.73 -6.74 6.02
N LEU A 343 2.87 -5.82 6.45
CA LEU A 343 2.98 -5.20 7.79
C LEU A 343 2.69 -6.21 8.91
N LEU A 344 1.62 -7.00 8.79
CA LEU A 344 1.29 -8.04 9.75
C LEU A 344 2.37 -9.12 9.81
N GLY A 345 2.90 -9.53 8.66
CA GLY A 345 4.03 -10.46 8.58
C GLY A 345 5.27 -9.92 9.31
N PHE A 346 5.60 -8.65 9.13
CA PHE A 346 6.68 -8.00 9.87
C PHE A 346 6.45 -7.99 11.38
N VAL A 347 5.23 -7.69 11.82
CA VAL A 347 4.85 -7.69 13.24
C VAL A 347 4.94 -9.09 13.85
N ASN A 348 4.47 -10.12 13.15
CA ASN A 348 4.57 -11.50 13.61
C ASN A 348 6.03 -11.91 13.78
N ASN A 349 6.90 -11.58 12.82
CA ASN A 349 8.33 -11.84 12.93
C ASN A 349 8.98 -11.11 14.12
N LEU A 350 8.56 -9.87 14.42
CA LEU A 350 9.04 -9.14 15.60
C LEU A 350 8.63 -9.85 16.90
N ASN A 351 7.39 -10.33 16.97
CA ASN A 351 6.88 -11.04 18.15
C ASN A 351 7.55 -12.41 18.33
N GLU A 352 7.79 -13.17 17.26
CA GLU A 352 8.51 -14.44 17.30
C GLU A 352 9.96 -14.26 17.78
N ALA A 353 10.65 -13.24 17.24
CA ALA A 353 12.01 -12.90 17.65
C ALA A 353 12.08 -12.47 19.13
N ALA A 354 11.07 -11.73 19.62
CA ALA A 354 10.97 -11.31 21.02
C ALA A 354 10.58 -12.46 21.96
N ALA A 355 9.77 -13.41 21.49
CA ALA A 355 9.34 -14.58 22.25
C ALA A 355 10.44 -15.65 22.36
N GLY A 356 11.45 -15.63 21.48
CA GLY A 356 12.51 -16.65 21.45
C GLY A 356 11.99 -18.04 21.11
N VAL A 357 10.80 -18.14 20.51
CA VAL A 357 10.13 -19.39 20.18
C VAL A 357 10.45 -19.75 18.74
N SER A 358 11.24 -20.81 18.54
CA SER A 358 11.17 -21.59 17.30
C SER A 358 9.86 -22.36 17.35
N GLU A 359 8.90 -22.04 16.49
CA GLU A 359 7.69 -22.86 16.36
C GLU A 359 8.03 -24.22 15.75
N THR A 360 8.24 -25.20 16.62
CA THR A 360 7.71 -26.55 16.42
C THR A 360 6.36 -26.61 17.13
N THR A 361 5.29 -26.43 16.36
CA THR A 361 3.93 -26.72 16.80
C THR A 361 3.31 -27.67 15.79
N GLU A 362 3.64 -28.96 15.95
CA GLU A 362 2.86 -30.06 15.39
C GLU A 362 1.47 -30.01 16.05
N THR A 363 0.47 -29.59 15.29
CA THR A 363 -0.93 -29.83 15.66
C THR A 363 -1.24 -31.31 15.46
N GLU A 364 -1.40 -32.05 16.56
CA GLU A 364 -2.00 -33.38 16.60
C GLU A 364 -3.42 -33.34 16.00
N VAL A 365 -3.65 -34.14 14.94
CA VAL A 365 -4.98 -34.48 14.44
C VAL A 365 -5.30 -35.92 14.88
N PRO A 366 -6.46 -36.20 15.50
CA PRO A 366 -6.84 -37.56 15.90
C PRO A 366 -7.23 -38.40 14.68
N PRO A 367 -7.11 -39.74 14.75
CA PRO A 367 -7.37 -40.59 13.60
C PRO A 367 -8.87 -40.91 13.49
N ALA A 368 -9.44 -40.70 12.31
CA ALA A 368 -10.63 -41.42 11.88
C ALA A 368 -10.63 -41.59 10.36
N ALA A 369 -10.65 -42.84 9.94
CA ALA A 369 -10.62 -43.27 8.57
C ALA A 369 -11.96 -43.04 7.85
N THR A 370 -11.90 -42.38 6.70
CA THR A 370 -12.66 -42.69 5.48
C THR A 370 -11.82 -42.22 4.29
N ILE A 371 -11.03 -43.12 3.71
CA ILE A 371 -10.20 -42.86 2.52
C ILE A 371 -10.95 -43.42 1.31
N ASP A 372 -11.36 -42.52 0.42
CA ASP A 372 -11.14 -42.60 -1.04
C ASP A 372 -11.71 -41.33 -1.74
N ASN A 373 -12.77 -40.71 -1.20
CA ASN A 373 -13.38 -39.52 -1.83
C ASN A 373 -12.78 -38.17 -1.40
N THR A 374 -12.25 -38.05 -0.17
CA THR A 374 -11.73 -36.76 0.35
C THR A 374 -10.44 -36.34 -0.35
N THR A 375 -9.54 -37.28 -0.63
CA THR A 375 -8.25 -37.00 -1.30
C THR A 375 -8.43 -36.59 -2.77
N GLU A 376 -9.42 -37.18 -3.46
CA GLU A 376 -9.78 -36.77 -4.83
C GLU A 376 -10.38 -35.36 -4.83
N LEU A 377 -11.27 -35.06 -3.87
CA LEU A 377 -11.89 -33.74 -3.76
C LEU A 377 -10.89 -32.64 -3.37
N GLU A 378 -9.92 -32.95 -2.50
CA GLU A 378 -8.82 -32.05 -2.15
C GLU A 378 -7.90 -31.76 -3.35
N SER A 379 -7.65 -32.77 -4.19
CA SER A 379 -6.88 -32.61 -5.43
C SER A 379 -7.64 -31.78 -6.48
N GLU A 380 -8.95 -31.99 -6.60
CA GLU A 380 -9.83 -31.20 -7.46
C GLU A 380 -9.90 -29.75 -6.98
N PHE A 381 -10.03 -29.53 -5.67
CA PHE A 381 -9.96 -28.19 -5.06
C PHE A 381 -8.61 -27.53 -5.34
N GLY A 382 -7.50 -28.25 -5.18
CA GLY A 382 -6.17 -27.73 -5.48
C GLY A 382 -5.99 -27.34 -6.95
N SER A 383 -6.59 -28.09 -7.87
CA SER A 383 -6.59 -27.79 -9.31
C SER A 383 -7.45 -26.57 -9.62
N ARG A 384 -8.62 -26.45 -8.98
CA ARG A 384 -9.50 -25.28 -9.09
C ARG A 384 -8.83 -24.01 -8.56
N VAL A 385 -8.13 -24.07 -7.43
CA VAL A 385 -7.37 -22.94 -6.86
C VAL A 385 -6.22 -22.50 -7.79
N ARG A 386 -5.56 -23.44 -8.47
CA ARG A 386 -4.54 -23.11 -9.47
C ARG A 386 -5.14 -22.43 -10.71
N GLU A 387 -6.24 -22.96 -11.22
CA GLU A 387 -6.98 -22.33 -12.33
C GLU A 387 -7.48 -20.93 -11.95
N LEU A 388 -7.97 -20.76 -10.72
CA LEU A 388 -8.39 -19.47 -10.16
C LEU A 388 -7.28 -18.42 -10.29
N TYR A 389 -6.05 -18.78 -9.88
CA TYR A 389 -4.88 -17.92 -9.97
C TYR A 389 -4.50 -17.59 -11.42
N ASP A 390 -4.47 -18.58 -12.31
CA ASP A 390 -4.14 -18.34 -13.72
C ASP A 390 -5.16 -17.43 -14.40
N ARG A 391 -6.42 -17.53 -13.99
CA ARG A 391 -7.48 -16.62 -14.43
C ARG A 391 -7.33 -15.23 -13.81
N ALA A 392 -6.96 -15.10 -12.54
CA ALA A 392 -6.68 -13.81 -11.91
C ALA A 392 -5.55 -13.07 -12.63
N ARG A 393 -4.48 -13.77 -13.00
CA ARG A 393 -3.37 -13.19 -13.75
C ARG A 393 -3.77 -12.80 -15.17
N ARG A 394 -4.40 -13.71 -15.94
CA ARG A 394 -4.71 -13.46 -17.36
C ARG A 394 -5.89 -12.53 -17.57
N GLU A 395 -6.92 -12.65 -16.75
CA GLU A 395 -8.20 -11.97 -16.95
C GLU A 395 -8.32 -10.69 -16.11
N ALA A 396 -7.55 -10.56 -15.02
CA ALA A 396 -7.58 -9.39 -14.15
C ALA A 396 -6.21 -8.70 -14.00
N GLY A 397 -5.14 -9.24 -14.60
CA GLY A 397 -3.79 -8.68 -14.47
C GLY A 397 -3.20 -8.75 -13.06
N TYR A 398 -3.77 -9.57 -12.16
CA TYR A 398 -3.35 -9.64 -10.77
C TYR A 398 -2.34 -10.78 -10.55
N ASN A 399 -1.14 -10.42 -10.09
CA ASN A 399 -0.07 -11.37 -9.76
C ASN A 399 -0.03 -11.64 -8.26
N ALA A 400 -0.67 -12.74 -7.83
CA ALA A 400 -0.86 -13.08 -6.42
C ALA A 400 0.39 -13.72 -5.75
N THR A 401 1.55 -13.06 -5.79
CA THR A 401 2.85 -13.64 -5.39
C THR A 401 2.86 -14.21 -3.96
N GLN A 402 2.28 -13.49 -2.99
CA GLN A 402 2.19 -13.97 -1.60
C GLN A 402 1.25 -15.19 -1.47
N PHE A 403 0.12 -15.16 -2.18
CA PHE A 403 -0.83 -16.28 -2.21
C PHE A 403 -0.19 -17.55 -2.81
N ILE A 404 0.55 -17.42 -3.92
CA ILE A 404 1.30 -18.54 -4.53
C ILE A 404 2.30 -19.10 -3.51
N SER A 405 3.02 -18.25 -2.79
CA SER A 405 3.94 -18.68 -1.75
C SER A 405 3.22 -19.43 -0.62
N MET A 406 2.06 -18.95 -0.17
CA MET A 406 1.25 -19.67 0.83
C MET A 406 0.79 -21.05 0.31
N VAL A 407 0.25 -21.13 -0.90
CA VAL A 407 -0.18 -22.40 -1.50
C VAL A 407 0.98 -23.37 -1.66
N ALA A 408 2.16 -22.89 -2.04
CA ALA A 408 3.36 -23.71 -2.15
C ALA A 408 3.84 -24.23 -0.78
N ASN A 409 3.75 -23.40 0.27
CA ASN A 409 4.28 -23.72 1.59
C ASN A 409 3.35 -24.63 2.43
N ILE A 410 2.04 -24.36 2.42
CA ILE A 410 1.07 -25.06 3.29
C ILE A 410 -0.02 -25.80 2.52
N GLY A 411 -0.02 -25.73 1.18
CA GLY A 411 -1.00 -26.38 0.33
C GLY A 411 -2.30 -25.56 0.13
N PRO A 412 -3.07 -25.83 -0.93
CA PRO A 412 -4.22 -25.01 -1.33
C PRO A 412 -5.37 -25.04 -0.30
N LEU A 413 -5.70 -26.21 0.25
CA LEU A 413 -6.77 -26.33 1.24
C LEU A 413 -6.42 -25.60 2.55
N ALA A 414 -5.21 -25.81 3.07
CA ALA A 414 -4.78 -25.15 4.30
C ALA A 414 -4.66 -23.63 4.10
N THR A 415 -4.21 -23.18 2.92
CA THR A 415 -4.21 -21.75 2.56
C THR A 415 -5.63 -21.18 2.58
N ALA A 416 -6.60 -21.85 1.96
CA ALA A 416 -7.98 -21.39 1.98
C ALA A 416 -8.54 -21.29 3.41
N LYS A 417 -8.30 -22.30 4.25
CA LYS A 417 -8.70 -22.28 5.67
C LYS A 417 -8.01 -21.15 6.44
N LYS A 418 -6.73 -20.91 6.20
CA LYS A 418 -5.98 -19.81 6.83
C LYS A 418 -6.58 -18.44 6.47
N LEU A 419 -6.93 -18.23 5.19
CA LEU A 419 -7.55 -16.97 4.73
C LEU A 419 -8.97 -16.77 5.29
N LEU A 420 -9.74 -17.84 5.46
CA LEU A 420 -11.08 -17.77 6.08
C LEU A 420 -11.01 -17.56 7.59
N ALA A 421 -9.98 -18.11 8.26
CA ALA A 421 -9.75 -17.93 9.69
C ALA A 421 -9.20 -16.54 10.04
N ALA A 422 -8.53 -15.88 9.10
CA ALA A 422 -8.03 -14.51 9.28
C ALA A 422 -9.17 -13.54 9.57
N ARG A 423 -8.98 -12.64 10.55
CA ARG A 423 -9.94 -11.57 10.85
C ARG A 423 -9.96 -10.51 9.75
N THR A 424 -8.81 -10.29 9.11
CA THR A 424 -8.64 -9.38 7.98
C THR A 424 -9.11 -10.05 6.68
N ILE A 425 -9.69 -9.26 5.80
CA ILE A 425 -9.83 -9.63 4.38
C ILE A 425 -8.42 -9.67 3.79
N SER A 426 -8.12 -10.62 2.91
CA SER A 426 -6.79 -10.73 2.31
C SER A 426 -6.54 -9.65 1.26
N ASP A 427 -5.27 -9.27 1.06
CA ASP A 427 -4.89 -8.32 0.00
C ASP A 427 -5.40 -8.80 -1.36
N GLY A 428 -5.35 -10.11 -1.62
CA GLY A 428 -5.85 -10.71 -2.86
C GLY A 428 -7.37 -10.59 -3.06
N PHE A 429 -8.16 -10.64 -2.00
CA PHE A 429 -9.60 -10.41 -2.10
C PHE A 429 -9.89 -8.95 -2.45
N SER A 430 -9.22 -8.01 -1.77
CA SER A 430 -9.36 -6.57 -2.04
C SER A 430 -8.99 -6.23 -3.49
N GLU A 431 -7.84 -6.68 -3.97
CA GLU A 431 -7.36 -6.41 -5.34
C GLU A 431 -8.30 -6.98 -6.43
N LEU A 432 -8.82 -8.19 -6.22
CA LEU A 432 -9.75 -8.81 -7.18
C LEU A 432 -11.13 -8.17 -7.17
N TRP A 433 -11.59 -7.69 -6.02
CA TRP A 433 -12.83 -6.93 -5.92
C TRP A 433 -12.76 -5.63 -6.73
N GLU A 434 -11.65 -4.91 -6.66
CA GLU A 434 -11.46 -3.65 -7.41
C GLU A 434 -11.42 -3.83 -8.91
N ARG A 435 -10.91 -4.97 -9.36
CA ARG A 435 -10.89 -5.36 -10.77
C ARG A 435 -12.25 -5.88 -11.25
N GLY A 436 -13.28 -5.87 -10.40
CA GLY A 436 -14.61 -6.39 -10.71
C GLY A 436 -14.64 -7.92 -10.82
N ARG A 437 -13.64 -8.62 -10.27
CA ARG A 437 -13.43 -10.07 -10.43
C ARG A 437 -13.50 -10.82 -9.10
N ILE A 438 -14.53 -10.52 -8.29
CA ILE A 438 -14.81 -11.26 -7.04
C ILE A 438 -15.00 -12.76 -7.31
N ASP A 439 -15.46 -13.14 -8.51
CA ASP A 439 -15.55 -14.54 -8.95
C ASP A 439 -14.21 -15.28 -8.97
N LEU A 440 -13.10 -14.55 -8.90
CA LEU A 440 -11.74 -15.10 -8.86
C LEU A 440 -11.15 -15.16 -7.44
N THR A 441 -11.96 -14.96 -6.39
CA THR A 441 -11.52 -15.04 -4.99
C THR A 441 -11.58 -16.47 -4.45
N ILE A 442 -10.82 -16.75 -3.39
CA ILE A 442 -10.86 -18.06 -2.72
C ILE A 442 -12.23 -18.29 -2.09
N GLU A 443 -12.84 -17.25 -1.53
CA GLU A 443 -14.19 -17.27 -1.00
C GLU A 443 -15.19 -17.75 -2.06
N ALA A 444 -15.07 -17.30 -3.31
CA ALA A 444 -15.94 -17.74 -4.40
C ALA A 444 -15.78 -19.23 -4.75
N VAL A 445 -14.55 -19.77 -4.67
CA VAL A 445 -14.28 -21.20 -4.89
C VAL A 445 -14.77 -22.05 -3.72
N VAL A 446 -14.57 -21.60 -2.48
CA VAL A 446 -14.96 -22.30 -1.26
C VAL A 446 -16.46 -22.57 -1.20
N VAL A 447 -17.29 -21.65 -1.71
CA VAL A 447 -18.75 -21.79 -1.73
C VAL A 447 -19.29 -22.56 -2.94
N GLU A 448 -18.43 -23.09 -3.81
CA GLU A 448 -18.88 -23.96 -4.90
C GLU A 448 -19.43 -25.27 -4.31
N PRO A 449 -20.63 -25.75 -4.72
CA PRO A 449 -21.29 -26.91 -4.10
C PRO A 449 -20.45 -28.19 -4.07
N VAL A 450 -19.49 -28.32 -4.99
CA VAL A 450 -18.57 -29.45 -5.05
C VAL A 450 -17.56 -29.42 -3.90
N PHE A 451 -17.12 -28.24 -3.44
CA PHE A 451 -16.08 -28.09 -2.43
C PHE A 451 -16.59 -27.83 -1.01
N GLU A 452 -17.88 -27.54 -0.83
CA GLU A 452 -18.50 -27.36 0.49
C GLU A 452 -18.13 -28.47 1.51
N PRO A 453 -18.04 -29.77 1.15
CA PRO A 453 -17.65 -30.82 2.10
C PRO A 453 -16.25 -30.70 2.71
N LEU A 454 -15.35 -29.88 2.13
CA LEU A 454 -13.99 -29.68 2.65
C LEU A 454 -13.91 -28.66 3.80
N PHE A 455 -15.01 -27.92 4.03
CA PHE A 455 -15.10 -26.80 4.96
C PHE A 455 -16.20 -27.01 6.00
N THR A 456 -16.04 -26.36 7.15
CA THR A 456 -17.05 -26.31 8.20
C THR A 456 -18.14 -25.29 7.86
N ASP A 457 -19.33 -25.43 8.46
CA ASP A 457 -20.41 -24.46 8.30
C ASP A 457 -19.97 -23.03 8.65
N ALA A 458 -19.12 -22.87 9.67
CA ALA A 458 -18.57 -21.57 10.06
C ALA A 458 -17.65 -20.97 8.98
N GLU A 459 -16.78 -21.77 8.35
CA GLU A 459 -15.90 -21.32 7.26
C GLU A 459 -16.72 -20.93 6.01
N LEU A 460 -17.76 -21.72 5.68
CA LEU A 460 -18.68 -21.41 4.58
C LEU A 460 -19.48 -20.15 4.85
N ASP A 461 -19.93 -19.92 6.09
CA ASP A 461 -20.65 -18.71 6.47
C ASP A 461 -19.75 -17.47 6.38
N VAL A 462 -18.48 -17.57 6.75
CA VAL A 462 -17.49 -16.48 6.55
C VAL A 462 -17.33 -16.17 5.06
N ALA A 463 -17.12 -17.18 4.22
CA ALA A 463 -16.97 -17.00 2.77
C ALA A 463 -18.23 -16.37 2.14
N ARG A 464 -19.42 -16.89 2.46
CA ARG A 464 -20.70 -16.36 1.98
C ARG A 464 -20.94 -14.93 2.48
N HIS A 465 -20.60 -14.64 3.73
CA HIS A 465 -20.73 -13.29 4.29
C HIS A 465 -19.85 -12.29 3.54
N ARG A 466 -18.55 -12.60 3.35
CA ARG A 466 -17.63 -11.75 2.58
C ARG A 466 -18.14 -11.52 1.16
N LEU A 467 -18.57 -12.56 0.46
CA LEU A 467 -19.10 -12.44 -0.91
C LEU A 467 -20.37 -11.56 -0.98
N THR A 468 -21.34 -11.84 -0.12
CA THR A 468 -22.63 -11.13 -0.12
C THR A 468 -22.50 -9.68 0.32
N GLN A 469 -21.62 -9.41 1.28
CA GLN A 469 -21.27 -8.06 1.72
C GLN A 469 -20.79 -7.19 0.56
N PHE A 470 -20.07 -7.79 -0.40
CA PHE A 470 -19.52 -7.10 -1.56
C PHE A 470 -20.33 -7.31 -2.85
N GLY A 471 -21.60 -7.72 -2.73
CA GLY A 471 -22.55 -7.77 -3.85
C GLY A 471 -22.39 -8.98 -4.77
N TYR A 472 -21.60 -9.99 -4.38
CA TYR A 472 -21.50 -11.25 -5.10
C TYR A 472 -22.51 -12.27 -4.56
N SER A 473 -23.38 -12.76 -5.43
CA SER A 473 -24.30 -13.87 -5.12
C SER A 473 -23.81 -15.13 -5.85
N PRO A 474 -23.34 -16.16 -5.14
CA PRO A 474 -22.94 -17.41 -5.78
C PRO A 474 -24.15 -18.04 -6.45
N SER A 475 -24.22 -17.95 -7.79
CA SER A 475 -25.28 -18.56 -8.57
C SER A 475 -25.06 -20.06 -8.67
N SER A 476 -26.03 -20.84 -8.19
CA SER A 476 -26.10 -22.29 -8.33
C SER A 476 -26.41 -22.70 -9.79
N SER A 477 -25.51 -22.41 -10.73
CA SER A 477 -25.57 -22.96 -12.09
C SER A 477 -24.34 -22.53 -12.89
N THR A 478 -23.51 -23.50 -13.26
CA THR A 478 -22.47 -23.40 -14.28
C THR A 478 -23.06 -22.83 -15.58
N ARG A 479 -22.61 -21.63 -15.99
CA ARG A 479 -22.76 -21.14 -17.37
C ARG A 479 -21.38 -20.92 -17.98
N THR A 480 -21.04 -21.81 -18.90
CA THR A 480 -19.95 -21.68 -19.87
C THR A 480 -20.10 -20.36 -20.65
N PRO A 481 -19.05 -19.53 -20.82
CA PRO A 481 -19.15 -18.36 -21.68
C PRO A 481 -19.05 -18.77 -23.15
N SER A 482 -20.09 -18.43 -23.91
CA SER A 482 -20.13 -18.50 -25.37
C SER A 482 -19.18 -17.47 -25.99
N HIS A 483 -18.33 -17.93 -26.91
CA HIS A 483 -17.57 -17.08 -27.84
C HIS A 483 -18.48 -16.05 -28.52
N SER A 484 -18.13 -14.77 -28.42
CA SER A 484 -18.53 -13.76 -29.39
C SER A 484 -17.28 -13.06 -29.91
N THR A 485 -16.93 -13.41 -31.14
CA THR A 485 -15.95 -12.74 -31.98
C THR A 485 -16.42 -11.34 -32.32
N ASN A 486 -15.62 -10.32 -32.03
CA ASN A 486 -15.70 -9.06 -32.76
C ASN A 486 -14.30 -8.60 -33.17
N THR A 487 -14.16 -8.43 -34.47
CA THR A 487 -12.96 -8.08 -35.23
C THR A 487 -12.79 -6.57 -35.40
N SER A 488 -11.53 -6.13 -35.26
CA SER A 488 -10.85 -5.01 -35.95
C SER A 488 -11.08 -3.56 -35.46
N PRO A 489 -10.18 -2.58 -35.78
CA PRO A 489 -8.87 -2.66 -36.47
C PRO A 489 -7.68 -1.85 -35.85
N ASN A 490 -6.47 -2.27 -36.23
CA ASN A 490 -5.20 -1.52 -36.44
C ASN A 490 -5.10 0.00 -36.13
N SER A 491 -4.04 0.39 -35.40
CA SER A 491 -2.84 1.16 -35.88
C SER A 491 -2.14 1.88 -34.70
N PRO A 492 -0.91 2.42 -34.83
CA PRO A 492 0.35 1.80 -35.26
C PRO A 492 1.50 2.00 -34.23
N ASN A 493 2.62 1.33 -34.48
CA ASN A 493 3.93 1.53 -33.85
C ASN A 493 4.31 3.01 -33.62
N GLY A 494 4.76 3.32 -32.41
CA GLY A 494 5.56 4.50 -32.08
C GLY A 494 6.68 4.10 -31.14
N ASN A 495 7.91 3.99 -31.67
CA ASN A 495 9.13 3.88 -30.86
C ASN A 495 9.29 5.13 -29.99
N GLY A 496 9.33 4.94 -28.67
CA GLY A 496 9.80 5.93 -27.72
C GLY A 496 10.86 5.29 -26.85
N GLU A 497 12.13 5.57 -27.14
CA GLU A 497 13.28 5.24 -26.30
C GLU A 497 13.08 5.90 -24.92
N SER A 498 12.83 5.08 -23.89
CA SER A 498 12.89 5.52 -22.50
C SER A 498 14.36 5.65 -22.10
N ALA A 499 14.83 6.89 -21.99
CA ALA A 499 16.13 7.21 -21.41
C ALA A 499 16.11 6.89 -19.90
N GLU A 500 16.79 5.81 -19.51
CA GLU A 500 17.07 5.48 -18.12
C GLU A 500 17.91 6.60 -17.47
N SER A 501 17.41 7.14 -16.36
CA SER A 501 18.19 7.97 -15.45
C SER A 501 18.89 7.06 -14.42
N PRO A 502 20.20 7.19 -14.18
CA PRO A 502 20.93 6.21 -13.38
C PRO A 502 20.65 6.36 -11.89
N SER A 503 19.98 5.37 -11.30
CA SER A 503 19.96 5.16 -9.84
C SER A 503 21.39 5.02 -9.32
N LYS A 504 21.75 5.75 -8.25
CA LYS A 504 23.04 5.63 -7.56
C LYS A 504 23.08 4.31 -6.79
N LYS A 505 23.19 3.19 -7.51
CA LYS A 505 23.61 1.91 -6.94
C LYS A 505 25.11 2.01 -6.60
N PRO A 506 25.59 1.43 -5.49
CA PRO A 506 27.02 1.33 -5.21
C PRO A 506 27.75 0.74 -6.43
N ALA A 507 28.97 1.20 -6.66
CA ALA A 507 29.74 0.83 -7.83
C ALA A 507 29.99 -0.68 -7.85
N TRP A 508 29.85 -1.29 -9.03
CA TRP A 508 30.19 -2.69 -9.22
C TRP A 508 31.70 -2.86 -9.06
N ASN A 509 32.15 -3.79 -8.20
CA ASN A 509 33.56 -4.00 -7.92
C ASN A 509 34.28 -4.88 -8.97
N GLY A 510 33.53 -5.37 -9.97
CA GLY A 510 34.10 -6.12 -11.10
C GLY A 510 34.12 -7.63 -10.93
N GLN A 511 33.90 -8.17 -9.71
CA GLN A 511 34.22 -9.58 -9.43
C GLN A 511 33.24 -10.32 -8.50
N ASP A 512 32.57 -9.66 -7.54
CA ASP A 512 31.92 -10.36 -6.42
C ASP A 512 30.41 -10.60 -6.57
N TRP A 513 30.01 -11.85 -6.59
CA TRP A 513 28.63 -12.26 -6.79
C TRP A 513 28.04 -12.87 -5.53
N TYR A 514 26.77 -12.54 -5.27
CA TYR A 514 25.89 -13.29 -4.38
C TYR A 514 25.30 -14.44 -5.17
N VAL A 515 25.30 -15.65 -4.59
CA VAL A 515 24.61 -16.82 -5.14
C VAL A 515 23.71 -17.43 -4.08
N CYS A 516 22.41 -17.54 -4.36
CA CYS A 516 21.46 -18.22 -3.50
C CYS A 516 21.39 -19.71 -3.89
N LEU A 517 21.74 -20.59 -2.95
CA LEU A 517 21.55 -22.03 -3.10
C LEU A 517 20.36 -22.44 -2.23
N ASP A 518 19.18 -22.45 -2.83
CA ASP A 518 17.95 -22.81 -2.12
C ASP A 518 17.80 -24.34 -2.02
N GLU A 519 17.80 -24.86 -0.80
CA GLU A 519 17.63 -26.28 -0.49
C GLU A 519 16.16 -26.67 -0.25
N VAL A 520 15.21 -25.76 -0.50
CA VAL A 520 13.77 -26.05 -0.36
C VAL A 520 13.34 -27.23 -1.24
N ASN A 521 12.47 -28.08 -0.67
CA ASN A 521 11.94 -29.32 -1.26
C ASN A 521 13.01 -30.38 -1.60
N ASP A 522 14.16 -30.35 -0.92
CA ASP A 522 15.29 -31.29 -1.11
C ASP A 522 15.79 -31.37 -2.56
N SER A 523 15.51 -30.35 -3.38
CA SER A 523 15.85 -30.33 -4.81
C SER A 523 17.34 -30.12 -5.08
N ARG A 524 18.04 -29.48 -4.13
CA ARG A 524 19.46 -29.14 -4.16
C ARG A 524 20.06 -29.36 -2.78
N ASN A 525 21.35 -29.69 -2.73
CA ASN A 525 22.05 -29.94 -1.48
C ASN A 525 23.41 -29.23 -1.42
N TRP A 526 23.68 -28.52 -0.32
CA TRP A 526 24.95 -27.83 -0.10
C TRP A 526 26.13 -28.80 0.05
N ASP A 527 25.95 -29.98 0.62
CA ASP A 527 27.05 -30.93 0.78
C ASP A 527 27.51 -31.49 -0.58
N ASP A 528 26.59 -31.67 -1.53
CA ASP A 528 26.92 -32.02 -2.91
C ASP A 528 27.71 -30.89 -3.58
N ALA A 529 27.19 -29.66 -3.51
CA ALA A 529 27.82 -28.45 -4.06
C ALA A 529 29.24 -28.25 -3.48
N ARG A 530 29.38 -28.43 -2.16
CA ARG A 530 30.65 -28.33 -1.43
C ARG A 530 31.64 -29.43 -1.82
N LYS A 531 31.16 -30.68 -1.95
CA LYS A 531 31.99 -31.85 -2.24
C LYS A 531 32.51 -31.85 -3.68
N TYR A 532 31.67 -31.47 -4.64
CA TYR A 532 31.97 -31.60 -6.07
C TYR A 532 32.30 -30.28 -6.78
N GLY A 533 32.14 -29.14 -6.11
CA GLY A 533 32.58 -27.85 -6.66
C GLY A 533 31.61 -27.25 -7.68
N PHE A 534 30.40 -26.91 -7.26
CA PHE A 534 29.43 -26.24 -8.13
C PHE A 534 28.40 -25.41 -7.36
N VAL A 535 27.67 -24.55 -8.07
CA VAL A 535 26.40 -23.94 -7.63
C VAL A 535 25.31 -24.24 -8.65
N SER A 536 24.04 -24.24 -8.22
CA SER A 536 22.92 -24.61 -9.08
C SER A 536 21.67 -23.77 -8.85
N ALA A 537 20.92 -23.51 -9.93
CA ALA A 537 19.57 -22.96 -9.87
C ALA A 537 18.79 -23.31 -11.15
N GLY A 538 17.47 -23.38 -11.05
CA GLY A 538 16.59 -23.85 -12.12
C GLY A 538 15.12 -23.91 -11.69
N GLY A 539 14.30 -24.51 -12.55
CA GLY A 539 12.85 -24.66 -12.34
C GLY A 539 12.01 -23.50 -12.88
N GLY A 540 12.64 -22.60 -13.65
CA GLY A 540 12.01 -21.48 -14.35
C GLY A 540 13.06 -20.52 -14.92
N ARG A 541 12.72 -19.78 -15.99
CA ARG A 541 13.64 -18.85 -16.67
C ARG A 541 14.22 -17.81 -15.73
N TRP A 542 13.40 -17.24 -14.85
CA TRP A 542 13.83 -16.27 -13.84
C TRP A 542 15.04 -16.75 -13.01
N TYR A 543 15.04 -18.03 -12.60
CA TYR A 543 16.11 -18.60 -11.80
C TYR A 543 17.34 -18.97 -12.65
N SER A 544 17.12 -19.52 -13.84
CA SER A 544 18.22 -19.93 -14.73
C SER A 544 18.96 -18.73 -15.35
N ASP A 545 18.23 -17.67 -15.74
CA ASP A 545 18.80 -16.50 -16.41
C ASP A 545 19.67 -15.67 -15.47
N THR A 546 19.32 -15.61 -14.19
CA THR A 546 20.15 -14.94 -13.19
C THR A 546 21.45 -15.71 -12.94
N LEU A 547 21.41 -17.04 -12.85
CA LEU A 547 22.59 -17.90 -12.69
C LEU A 547 23.52 -17.88 -13.92
N LYS A 548 22.96 -17.83 -15.14
CA LYS A 548 23.71 -17.75 -16.41
C LYS A 548 24.55 -16.46 -16.55
N ASN A 549 24.36 -15.47 -15.68
CA ASN A 549 25.19 -14.26 -15.66
C ASN A 549 26.56 -14.45 -14.97
N LEU A 550 26.83 -15.62 -14.39
CA LEU A 550 28.13 -15.95 -13.83
C LEU A 550 29.10 -16.34 -14.95
N HIS A 551 30.27 -15.71 -14.96
CA HIS A 551 31.35 -15.93 -15.93
C HIS A 551 32.57 -16.53 -15.25
N VAL A 552 33.39 -17.27 -16.01
CA VAL A 552 34.64 -17.83 -15.51
C VAL A 552 35.54 -16.73 -14.94
N GLY A 553 36.00 -16.93 -13.71
CA GLY A 553 36.80 -15.94 -12.96
C GLY A 553 36.00 -15.04 -12.01
N ASP A 554 34.66 -15.04 -12.08
CA ASP A 554 33.81 -14.39 -11.08
C ASP A 554 33.99 -15.06 -9.71
N ARG A 555 34.06 -14.26 -8.65
CA ARG A 555 34.05 -14.77 -7.27
C ARG A 555 32.62 -14.83 -6.77
N VAL A 556 32.23 -15.95 -6.18
CA VAL A 556 30.88 -16.18 -5.66
C VAL A 556 30.91 -16.35 -4.15
N PHE A 557 29.96 -15.71 -3.47
CA PHE A 557 29.62 -15.93 -2.07
C PHE A 557 28.26 -16.62 -2.02
N VAL A 558 28.25 -17.86 -1.55
CA VAL A 558 27.06 -18.70 -1.51
C VAL A 558 26.30 -18.50 -0.22
N TYR A 559 25.02 -18.20 -0.35
CA TYR A 559 24.06 -18.06 0.73
C TYR A 559 23.02 -19.17 0.63
N VAL A 560 22.77 -19.84 1.75
CA VAL A 560 21.69 -20.82 1.90
C VAL A 560 20.58 -20.18 2.74
N PRO A 561 19.33 -20.08 2.24
CA PRO A 561 18.22 -19.51 2.98
C PRO A 561 18.05 -20.11 4.38
N LYS A 562 17.77 -19.24 5.37
CA LYS A 562 17.64 -19.60 6.80
C LYS A 562 18.92 -20.20 7.45
N VAL A 563 19.99 -20.39 6.68
CA VAL A 563 21.29 -20.91 7.14
C VAL A 563 22.36 -19.82 7.14
N GLY A 564 22.46 -18.97 6.12
CA GLY A 564 23.49 -17.92 6.03
C GLY A 564 24.53 -18.19 4.94
N TYR A 565 25.65 -17.47 4.99
CA TYR A 565 26.74 -17.63 4.01
C TYR A 565 27.60 -18.85 4.35
N VAL A 566 27.80 -19.74 3.38
CA VAL A 566 28.41 -21.07 3.58
C VAL A 566 29.69 -21.31 2.77
N GLY A 567 29.94 -20.53 1.73
CA GLY A 567 31.16 -20.69 0.93
C GLY A 567 31.54 -19.48 0.09
N ALA A 568 32.84 -19.39 -0.19
CA ALA A 568 33.45 -18.49 -1.14
C ALA A 568 34.27 -19.30 -2.16
N GLY A 569 34.14 -18.99 -3.43
CA GLY A 569 34.87 -19.69 -4.50
C GLY A 569 34.88 -18.91 -5.81
N THR A 570 35.60 -19.42 -6.79
CA THR A 570 35.74 -18.80 -8.11
C THR A 570 35.07 -19.68 -9.18
N VAL A 571 34.27 -19.08 -10.05
CA VAL A 571 33.60 -19.76 -11.16
C VAL A 571 34.63 -20.32 -12.13
N ALA A 572 34.55 -21.62 -12.40
CA ALA A 572 35.54 -22.37 -13.17
C ALA A 572 35.03 -22.82 -14.55
N GLY A 573 33.72 -22.72 -14.80
CA GLY A 573 33.10 -23.05 -16.08
C GLY A 573 31.81 -22.29 -16.31
N SER A 574 31.32 -22.30 -17.55
CA SER A 574 30.04 -21.68 -17.90
C SER A 574 28.84 -22.50 -17.39
N ALA A 575 27.72 -21.83 -17.16
CA ALA A 575 26.46 -22.48 -16.81
C ALA A 575 26.04 -23.49 -17.89
N ALA A 576 25.71 -24.71 -17.49
CA ALA A 576 25.18 -25.75 -18.37
C ALA A 576 24.00 -26.48 -17.70
N PRO A 577 23.02 -27.00 -18.47
CA PRO A 577 21.99 -27.86 -17.91
C PRO A 577 22.60 -29.06 -17.19
N ALA A 578 21.99 -29.54 -16.10
CA ALA A 578 22.50 -30.65 -15.30
C ALA A 578 22.82 -31.92 -16.11
N ASP A 579 22.06 -32.18 -17.19
CA ASP A 579 22.28 -33.32 -18.09
C ASP A 579 23.51 -33.19 -19.02
N GLN A 580 24.06 -31.98 -19.12
CA GLN A 580 25.17 -31.64 -20.02
C GLN A 580 26.38 -31.06 -19.26
N ALA A 581 26.23 -30.80 -17.96
CA ALA A 581 27.26 -30.20 -17.14
C ALA A 581 28.39 -31.20 -16.84
N THR A 582 29.63 -30.72 -16.92
CA THR A 582 30.84 -31.46 -16.55
C THR A 582 31.57 -30.71 -15.44
N LEU A 583 32.01 -31.43 -14.42
CA LEU A 583 32.78 -30.89 -13.30
C LEU A 583 34.17 -31.52 -13.25
N GLU A 584 35.16 -30.77 -12.78
CA GLU A 584 36.49 -31.32 -12.49
C GLU A 584 36.52 -31.87 -11.06
N VAL A 585 36.64 -33.19 -10.92
CA VAL A 585 36.74 -33.89 -9.63
C VAL A 585 38.05 -34.66 -9.61
N ASP A 586 38.91 -34.38 -8.62
CA ASP A 586 40.25 -34.98 -8.49
C ASP A 586 41.13 -34.86 -9.76
N GLY A 587 40.99 -33.75 -10.49
CA GLY A 587 41.75 -33.48 -11.72
C GLY A 587 41.26 -34.23 -12.97
N MET A 588 40.09 -34.87 -12.90
CA MET A 588 39.42 -35.52 -14.03
C MET A 588 38.10 -34.82 -14.34
N GLN A 589 37.77 -34.71 -15.63
CA GLN A 589 36.44 -34.24 -16.05
C GLN A 589 35.43 -35.36 -15.90
N VAL A 590 34.36 -35.09 -15.16
CA VAL A 590 33.30 -36.04 -14.82
C VAL A 590 31.95 -35.44 -15.16
N ASP A 591 31.08 -36.21 -15.79
CA ASP A 591 29.71 -35.78 -16.10
C ASP A 591 28.92 -35.62 -14.80
N PHE A 592 28.20 -34.51 -14.64
CA PHE A 592 27.44 -34.18 -13.42
C PHE A 592 26.48 -35.31 -13.01
N ARG A 593 25.77 -35.90 -13.99
CA ARG A 593 24.85 -37.03 -13.78
C ARG A 593 25.49 -38.35 -13.36
N SER A 594 26.81 -38.45 -13.40
CA SER A 594 27.54 -39.65 -12.94
C SER A 594 28.02 -39.55 -11.49
N LEU A 595 27.81 -38.40 -10.84
CA LEU A 595 28.19 -38.16 -9.45
C LEU A 595 27.21 -38.82 -8.48
N ASP A 596 27.72 -39.16 -7.30
CA ASP A 596 26.92 -39.67 -6.17
C ASP A 596 26.32 -38.48 -5.40
N LEU A 597 25.18 -37.99 -5.92
CA LEU A 597 24.46 -36.80 -5.44
C LEU A 597 23.35 -37.16 -4.45
N VAL A 598 23.17 -36.34 -3.42
CA VAL A 598 22.05 -36.39 -2.48
C VAL A 598 20.80 -35.75 -3.09
N GLY A 599 20.95 -34.60 -3.76
CA GLY A 599 19.85 -33.88 -4.41
C GLY A 599 19.45 -34.50 -5.77
N PRO A 600 18.17 -34.39 -6.19
CA PRO A 600 17.70 -34.91 -7.47
C PRO A 600 18.07 -34.02 -8.67
N TYR A 601 18.32 -32.71 -8.47
CA TYR A 601 18.69 -31.74 -9.52
C TYR A 601 17.84 -31.89 -10.80
N THR A 602 16.53 -32.03 -10.61
CA THR A 602 15.51 -32.21 -11.64
C THR A 602 14.24 -31.49 -11.21
N HIS A 603 13.44 -31.08 -12.18
CA HIS A 603 12.14 -30.48 -11.95
C HIS A 603 11.09 -31.29 -12.72
N GLU A 604 10.19 -31.94 -11.99
CA GLU A 604 9.01 -32.58 -12.57
C GLU A 604 7.88 -31.54 -12.64
N ILE A 605 7.47 -31.20 -13.85
CA ILE A 605 6.45 -30.18 -14.12
C ILE A 605 5.28 -30.84 -14.84
N ASP A 606 4.10 -30.78 -14.24
CA ASP A 606 2.86 -31.22 -14.88
C ASP A 606 2.39 -30.16 -15.89
N ASN A 607 2.24 -30.55 -17.17
CA ASN A 607 1.95 -29.67 -18.31
C ASN A 607 2.98 -28.53 -18.50
N PRO A 608 4.22 -28.85 -18.88
CA PRO A 608 5.26 -27.83 -19.06
C PRO A 608 4.89 -26.87 -20.19
N ASP A 609 5.03 -25.57 -19.93
CA ASP A 609 5.01 -24.56 -20.98
C ASP A 609 6.22 -24.78 -21.92
N PRO A 610 6.00 -25.04 -23.22
CA PRO A 610 7.10 -25.27 -24.16
C PRO A 610 8.01 -24.05 -24.34
N GLU A 611 7.57 -22.85 -23.93
CA GLU A 611 8.39 -21.65 -23.96
C GLU A 611 9.20 -21.41 -22.68
N GLU A 612 9.05 -22.22 -21.63
CA GLU A 612 9.73 -22.01 -20.35
C GLU A 612 10.98 -22.91 -20.17
N ASP A 613 11.91 -22.51 -19.30
CA ASP A 613 13.14 -23.27 -18.98
C ASP A 613 13.04 -23.87 -17.57
N TYR A 614 12.57 -25.11 -17.51
CA TYR A 614 12.42 -25.86 -16.27
C TYR A 614 13.67 -26.66 -15.89
N GLN A 615 14.77 -26.59 -16.65
CA GLN A 615 15.95 -27.38 -16.35
C GLN A 615 16.65 -26.85 -15.10
N GLU A 616 17.35 -27.75 -14.40
CA GLU A 616 18.34 -27.36 -13.40
C GLU A 616 19.65 -27.01 -14.11
N TRP A 617 20.22 -25.85 -13.78
CA TRP A 617 21.49 -25.39 -14.36
C TRP A 617 22.60 -25.46 -13.32
N ILE A 618 23.78 -25.89 -13.76
CA ILE A 618 24.97 -26.09 -12.94
C ILE A 618 26.06 -25.15 -13.41
N VAL A 619 26.71 -24.46 -12.47
CA VAL A 619 27.90 -23.65 -12.70
C VAL A 619 29.06 -24.25 -11.91
N PRO A 620 30.15 -24.71 -12.56
CA PRO A 620 31.33 -25.23 -11.89
C PRO A 620 32.02 -24.14 -11.06
N VAL A 621 32.41 -24.45 -9.83
CA VAL A 621 33.08 -23.53 -8.89
C VAL A 621 34.26 -24.22 -8.21
N ILE A 622 35.41 -23.56 -8.22
CA ILE A 622 36.56 -23.95 -7.39
C ILE A 622 36.42 -23.25 -6.03
N TRP A 623 36.24 -24.04 -4.97
CA TRP A 623 36.09 -23.50 -3.63
C TRP A 623 37.41 -22.99 -3.06
N GLU A 624 37.41 -21.75 -2.58
CA GLU A 624 38.52 -21.18 -1.79
C GLU A 624 38.33 -21.51 -0.31
N ARG A 625 37.10 -21.35 0.19
CA ARG A 625 36.73 -21.66 1.56
C ARG A 625 35.27 -22.07 1.65
N THR A 626 34.99 -23.14 2.41
CA THR A 626 33.62 -23.60 2.69
C THR A 626 33.48 -24.03 4.13
N VAL A 627 32.27 -23.86 4.67
CA VAL A 627 31.88 -24.30 6.01
C VAL A 627 30.65 -25.22 5.93
N ASP A 628 30.40 -25.97 7.00
CA ASP A 628 29.10 -26.63 7.17
C ASP A 628 28.00 -25.62 7.54
N ARG A 629 26.75 -26.06 7.51
CA ARG A 629 25.58 -25.22 7.79
C ARG A 629 25.58 -24.68 9.21
N GLU A 630 26.11 -25.45 10.16
CA GLU A 630 26.19 -25.08 11.58
C GLU A 630 27.20 -23.96 11.82
N SER A 631 28.24 -23.88 10.99
CA SER A 631 29.29 -22.88 11.05
C SER A 631 29.08 -21.73 10.05
N ALA A 632 27.90 -21.61 9.45
CA ALA A 632 27.59 -20.55 8.47
C ALA A 632 27.65 -19.15 9.10
N LEU A 633 28.06 -18.15 8.32
CA LEU A 633 28.04 -16.76 8.77
C LEU A 633 26.60 -16.23 8.77
N ARG A 634 26.12 -15.85 9.96
CA ARG A 634 24.75 -15.37 10.22
C ARG A 634 24.78 -14.15 11.12
N GLU A 635 24.54 -12.98 10.56
CA GLU A 635 24.49 -11.71 11.28
C GLU A 635 23.35 -10.85 10.73
N ALA A 636 22.74 -10.03 11.59
CA ALA A 636 21.68 -9.12 11.16
C ALA A 636 22.27 -8.04 10.24
N GLY A 637 21.57 -7.74 9.14
CA GLY A 637 22.00 -6.75 8.16
C GLY A 637 22.87 -7.29 7.03
N LEU A 638 23.16 -8.61 6.99
CA LEU A 638 23.77 -9.22 5.80
C LEU A 638 22.76 -9.28 4.65
N PHE A 639 23.23 -8.97 3.44
CA PHE A 639 22.46 -8.96 2.21
C PHE A 639 21.96 -10.37 1.86
N ALA A 640 20.69 -10.46 1.48
CA ALA A 640 20.08 -11.65 0.90
C ALA A 640 19.10 -11.22 -0.20
N ASN A 641 18.95 -12.05 -1.24
CA ASN A 641 18.14 -11.73 -2.40
C ASN A 641 17.38 -12.99 -2.89
N GLN A 642 16.23 -12.80 -3.53
CA GLN A 642 15.44 -13.89 -4.13
C GLN A 642 15.99 -14.37 -5.48
N ASN A 643 16.93 -13.64 -6.10
CA ASN A 643 17.61 -14.05 -7.33
C ASN A 643 18.63 -15.17 -7.06
N SER A 644 18.76 -16.12 -7.99
CA SER A 644 19.74 -17.20 -7.91
C SER A 644 21.18 -16.69 -7.89
N ALA A 645 21.46 -15.65 -8.68
CA ALA A 645 22.73 -14.93 -8.62
C ALA A 645 22.54 -13.45 -8.92
N CYS A 646 23.25 -12.58 -8.20
CA CYS A 646 23.32 -11.16 -8.49
C CYS A 646 24.63 -10.54 -8.02
N ARG A 647 24.99 -9.40 -8.59
CA ARG A 647 26.16 -8.62 -8.15
C ARG A 647 26.04 -8.25 -6.68
N LEU A 648 27.00 -8.68 -5.85
CA LEU A 648 27.04 -8.31 -4.44
C LEU A 648 27.68 -6.93 -4.31
N ARG A 649 26.87 -5.93 -3.91
CA ARG A 649 27.27 -4.52 -3.84
C ARG A 649 27.19 -3.94 -2.43
N ASP A 650 26.62 -4.69 -1.49
CA ASP A 650 26.49 -4.27 -0.12
C ASP A 650 27.86 -4.31 0.57
N GLU A 651 28.42 -3.14 0.85
CA GLU A 651 29.79 -3.00 1.40
C GLU A 651 29.92 -3.68 2.77
N HIS A 652 28.87 -3.60 3.59
CA HIS A 652 28.86 -4.26 4.89
C HIS A 652 28.99 -5.77 4.73
N THR A 653 28.15 -6.37 3.90
CA THR A 653 28.17 -7.80 3.61
C THR A 653 29.48 -8.22 3.00
N LEU A 654 29.97 -7.51 1.96
CA LEU A 654 31.25 -7.80 1.32
C LEU A 654 32.40 -7.87 2.32
N ASN A 655 32.49 -6.88 3.22
CA ASN A 655 33.53 -6.87 4.25
C ASN A 655 33.41 -8.09 5.18
N ARG A 656 32.19 -8.40 5.65
CA ARG A 656 31.96 -9.52 6.58
C ARG A 656 32.22 -10.88 5.94
N VAL A 657 31.75 -11.13 4.72
CA VAL A 657 31.98 -12.42 4.04
C VAL A 657 33.46 -12.59 3.65
N THR A 658 34.12 -11.52 3.23
CA THR A 658 35.54 -11.54 2.87
C THR A 658 36.41 -11.84 4.10
N GLU A 659 36.14 -11.17 5.22
CA GLU A 659 36.81 -11.41 6.51
C GLU A 659 36.55 -12.83 7.01
N PHE A 660 35.30 -13.29 6.98
CA PHE A 660 34.90 -14.59 7.50
C PHE A 660 35.53 -15.75 6.73
N PHE A 661 35.55 -15.68 5.39
CA PHE A 661 36.14 -16.71 4.54
C PHE A 661 37.66 -16.55 4.35
N GLY A 662 38.24 -15.43 4.79
CA GLY A 662 39.68 -15.16 4.68
C GLY A 662 40.16 -15.03 3.24
N VAL A 663 39.30 -14.52 2.35
CA VAL A 663 39.60 -14.31 0.92
C VAL A 663 40.08 -12.86 0.70
N THR A 664 40.90 -12.59 -0.31
CA THR A 664 41.55 -11.26 -0.48
C THR A 664 40.56 -10.21 -0.97
N THR A 665 40.53 -9.00 -0.39
CA THR A 665 39.75 -7.87 -0.94
C THR A 665 40.33 -7.43 -2.29
N VAL A 666 39.49 -6.96 -3.22
CA VAL A 666 39.92 -6.47 -4.56
C VAL A 666 40.92 -5.30 -4.44
N GLN A 667 41.00 -4.62 -3.30
CA GLN A 667 41.94 -3.52 -3.04
C GLN A 667 43.37 -3.96 -2.75
N ASP A 668 43.64 -5.25 -2.48
CA ASP A 668 44.97 -5.77 -2.11
C ASP A 668 45.64 -6.65 -3.20
N ALA A 669 45.10 -6.68 -4.42
CA ALA A 669 45.77 -7.35 -5.54
C ALA A 669 47.04 -6.57 -5.92
N PRO A 670 48.24 -7.19 -5.95
CA PRO A 670 49.44 -6.50 -6.40
C PRO A 670 49.26 -6.07 -7.85
N GLU A 671 49.49 -4.78 -8.14
CA GLU A 671 49.67 -4.29 -9.51
C GLU A 671 50.74 -5.16 -10.18
N LEU A 672 50.33 -5.99 -11.14
CA LEU A 672 51.25 -6.66 -12.03
C LEU A 672 51.86 -5.58 -12.92
N GLU A 673 53.12 -5.24 -12.65
CA GLU A 673 53.96 -4.45 -13.55
C GLU A 673 54.06 -5.15 -14.92
N ASP A 674 53.95 -4.34 -15.98
CA ASP A 674 53.85 -4.63 -17.42
C ASP A 674 54.67 -5.81 -17.99
#